data_AF-A0A9N8L651-F1
#
_entry.id   AF-A0A9N8L651-F1
#
_cell.length_a   1.000
_cell.length_b   1.000
_cell.length_c   1.000
_cell.angle_alpha   90.00
_cell.angle_beta   90.00
_cell.angle_gamma   90.00
#
_symmetry.space_group_name_H-M   'P 1'
#
loop_
_entity.id
_entity.type
_entity.pdbx_description
1 polymer ?
#
loop_
_entity_poly.entity_id
_entity_poly.type
_entity_poly.pdbx_seq_one_letter_code
_entity_poly.pdbx_strand_id
1 'polypeptide(L)'
;MPKTLKRGERELVLKVKSFCEREKRNKEPIIPLERVRLRVATMTDCVLNIDEDLGKVGPVYIRDNAYMGPNKPDGSITFDERDSVTVACPGTNRWVMLGGVNTNSKILDAACVSGDTFRVDGKVLPFKDISCSSQPYYTAEETRNMCHGHGAVAGYAVNETFYNLYEACFDKTLLHTHYVHHKLTPTSQFTQTGLKRPDFIEGDLFGKVKMNEMYKMTHQITQLDAILGPNMGKKYISKQQFLTRGHLAARADYTTSAETRATFHYVNAAPQWMRGNAGDWGALEEALRRRVQSRGSDVLVTTGTHGVMTLPDSEGRMRELYLSTDANNKPIVPVPMYFYKLVYDTKDKTAAAFISINSSVYNTTTISELAFCPNTCNKNPQYSWLKWRPNDGTFSFCCDYHDFIKEIDYLPKRDPMNVLLFTGLFPYREECVLNITRDLAKVGPVYIRDNDYMDPNKPDGSITFDEADSVTVACPGTNRWVMLSGVNTNSEVLDAACVSGDTFRVDGQVLPFKDISCSSQPYYTAEETRNKCHGHGTVYRVGYKVKQTFYELYEACFDKDLLHTHYFLTRGHLAARADYTTSAETRATFHYVNAAPQWMRGNAGDWGALEEALRRRVQSRGSDVLVTTGTHGVMTLPDSEGRMRELYLSTDANNNPIVPVPMYFYKLVYDTKDKKAAAFISINSSFYNATTINKLAFCPDTCDENPQYSWLRWRSNDGTFSFCCDYQEFIKEIDYLPKREVKGRFY
;
A
#
# COMPACT_ATOMS: atom_id res chain seq x y z
N MET A 1 -51.25 13.52 -39.65
CA MET A 1 -50.79 13.11 -38.30
C MET A 1 -51.99 12.69 -37.48
N PRO A 2 -51.92 11.59 -36.71
CA PRO A 2 -53.01 11.13 -35.85
C PRO A 2 -53.30 12.12 -34.71
N LYS A 3 -54.53 12.15 -34.22
CA LYS A 3 -55.09 13.23 -33.38
C LYS A 3 -54.71 13.20 -31.88
N THR A 4 -53.85 12.31 -31.43
CA THR A 4 -53.51 12.19 -29.99
C THR A 4 -52.01 12.03 -29.78
N LEU A 5 -51.31 13.16 -29.71
CA LEU A 5 -49.93 13.25 -29.18
C LEU A 5 -50.00 13.97 -27.84
N LYS A 6 -49.28 13.46 -26.82
CA LYS A 6 -49.16 14.11 -25.51
C LYS A 6 -48.42 15.44 -25.66
N ARG A 7 -48.69 16.40 -24.76
CA ARG A 7 -48.27 17.81 -24.89
C ARG A 7 -46.76 18.00 -25.17
N GLY A 8 -45.90 17.17 -24.57
CA GLY A 8 -44.45 17.21 -24.81
C GLY A 8 -44.02 16.66 -26.18
N GLU A 9 -44.66 15.60 -26.68
CA GLU A 9 -44.39 15.03 -28.01
C GLU A 9 -44.80 16.01 -29.12
N ARG A 10 -45.88 16.77 -28.88
CA ARG A 10 -46.34 17.83 -29.78
C ARG A 10 -45.34 18.98 -29.84
N GLU A 11 -44.71 19.33 -28.73
CA GLU A 11 -43.68 20.38 -28.66
C GLU A 11 -42.42 19.96 -29.43
N LEU A 12 -42.00 18.69 -29.31
CA LEU A 12 -40.86 18.15 -30.04
C LEU A 12 -41.12 18.16 -31.56
N VAL A 13 -42.30 17.68 -31.98
CA VAL A 13 -42.71 17.69 -33.39
C VAL A 13 -42.79 19.11 -33.95
N LEU A 14 -43.27 20.08 -33.15
CA LEU A 14 -43.32 21.49 -33.56
C LEU A 14 -41.92 22.12 -33.66
N LYS A 15 -41.00 21.78 -32.75
CA LYS A 15 -39.60 22.25 -32.81
C LYS A 15 -38.88 21.69 -34.04
N VAL A 16 -39.03 20.39 -34.32
CA VAL A 16 -38.49 19.72 -35.52
C VAL A 16 -39.09 20.32 -36.79
N LYS A 17 -40.40 20.57 -36.83
CA LYS A 17 -41.03 21.24 -37.96
C LYS A 17 -40.49 22.67 -38.16
N SER A 18 -40.33 23.44 -37.08
CA SER A 18 -39.78 24.81 -37.15
C SER A 18 -38.34 24.84 -37.62
N PHE A 19 -37.55 23.81 -37.27
CA PHE A 19 -36.18 23.63 -37.72
C PHE A 19 -36.16 23.34 -39.21
N CYS A 20 -36.93 22.35 -39.68
CA CYS A 20 -37.02 22.01 -41.11
C CYS A 20 -37.51 23.17 -41.99
N GLU A 21 -38.45 23.99 -41.51
CA GLU A 21 -38.92 25.19 -42.23
C GLU A 21 -37.90 26.35 -42.22
N ARG A 22 -36.98 26.37 -41.26
CA ARG A 22 -35.84 27.32 -41.20
C ARG A 22 -34.76 26.93 -42.20
N GLU A 23 -34.39 25.65 -42.20
CA GLU A 23 -33.42 25.08 -43.14
C GLU A 23 -33.88 25.25 -44.60
N LYS A 24 -35.18 25.03 -44.86
CA LYS A 24 -35.79 25.23 -46.19
C LYS A 24 -35.76 26.69 -46.66
N ARG A 25 -35.76 27.66 -45.74
CA ARG A 25 -35.62 29.10 -46.04
C ARG A 25 -34.19 29.51 -46.32
N ASN A 26 -33.21 28.82 -45.72
CA ASN A 26 -31.79 29.14 -45.85
C ASN A 26 -31.12 28.56 -47.11
N LYS A 27 -31.87 27.86 -47.97
CA LYS A 27 -31.36 27.18 -49.18
C LYS A 27 -30.19 26.21 -48.92
N GLU A 28 -29.97 25.81 -47.68
CA GLU A 28 -29.00 24.76 -47.35
C GLU A 28 -29.55 23.39 -47.80
N PRO A 29 -28.70 22.46 -48.24
CA PRO A 29 -29.15 21.18 -48.76
C PRO A 29 -29.93 20.42 -47.69
N ILE A 30 -31.21 20.16 -47.97
CA ILE A 30 -32.05 19.25 -47.18
C ILE A 30 -31.29 17.93 -47.09
N ILE A 31 -30.86 17.58 -45.87
CA ILE A 31 -30.15 16.34 -45.59
C ILE A 31 -31.03 15.20 -46.13
N PRO A 32 -30.54 14.39 -47.10
CA PRO A 32 -31.30 13.27 -47.64
C PRO A 32 -31.80 12.37 -46.51
N LEU A 33 -33.00 11.80 -46.61
CA LEU A 33 -33.54 10.89 -45.59
C LEU A 33 -32.56 9.75 -45.26
N GLU A 34 -31.71 9.37 -46.22
CA GLU A 34 -30.63 8.41 -46.09
C GLU A 34 -29.46 8.93 -45.25
N ARG A 35 -29.14 10.23 -45.31
CA ARG A 35 -28.22 10.91 -44.39
C ARG A 35 -28.84 11.24 -43.03
N VAL A 36 -30.17 11.38 -42.95
CA VAL A 36 -30.91 11.39 -41.67
C VAL A 36 -30.87 9.99 -41.05
N ARG A 37 -31.02 8.92 -41.84
CA ARG A 37 -30.79 7.54 -41.38
C ARG A 37 -29.34 7.30 -40.96
N LEU A 38 -28.35 7.88 -41.62
CA LEU A 38 -26.95 7.87 -41.17
C LEU A 38 -26.68 8.73 -39.92
N ARG A 39 -27.45 9.81 -39.69
CA ARG A 39 -27.47 10.60 -38.43
C ARG A 39 -28.42 10.06 -37.36
N VAL A 40 -29.19 9.03 -37.67
CA VAL A 40 -29.96 8.21 -36.71
C VAL A 40 -29.20 6.90 -36.46
N ALA A 41 -28.33 6.48 -37.38
CA ALA A 41 -27.28 5.49 -37.15
C ALA A 41 -26.13 6.03 -36.28
N THR A 42 -26.18 7.30 -35.86
CA THR A 42 -25.45 7.80 -34.69
C THR A 42 -26.28 7.65 -33.39
N MET A 43 -27.31 6.79 -33.39
CA MET A 43 -28.04 6.28 -32.21
C MET A 43 -27.76 4.77 -31.99
N THR A 44 -26.53 4.34 -32.27
CA THR A 44 -26.05 2.93 -32.20
C THR A 44 -25.67 2.47 -30.81
N ASP A 45 -25.59 3.39 -29.84
CA ASP A 45 -25.22 3.06 -28.48
C ASP A 45 -26.37 2.37 -27.73
N CYS A 46 -26.04 1.48 -26.80
CA CYS A 46 -27.01 0.96 -25.85
C CYS A 46 -27.06 1.86 -24.63
N VAL A 47 -28.26 2.13 -24.13
CA VAL A 47 -28.50 2.95 -22.94
C VAL A 47 -29.46 2.18 -22.04
N LEU A 48 -29.00 1.83 -20.85
CA LEU A 48 -29.77 1.08 -19.85
C LEU A 48 -30.11 1.97 -18.66
N ASN A 49 -31.36 1.86 -18.22
CA ASN A 49 -31.85 2.36 -16.95
C ASN A 49 -31.74 1.27 -15.87
N ILE A 50 -31.15 1.61 -14.72
CA ILE A 50 -30.88 0.64 -13.65
C ILE A 50 -32.14 0.03 -13.01
N ASP A 51 -33.29 0.70 -13.08
CA ASP A 51 -34.55 0.24 -12.51
C ASP A 51 -35.44 -0.48 -13.54
N GLU A 52 -35.41 -0.04 -14.80
CA GLU A 52 -36.27 -0.56 -15.87
C GLU A 52 -35.63 -1.74 -16.63
N ASP A 53 -34.31 -1.68 -16.85
CA ASP A 53 -33.61 -2.59 -17.76
C ASP A 53 -32.78 -3.66 -17.06
N LEU A 54 -32.56 -3.56 -15.74
CA LEU A 54 -31.89 -4.60 -14.96
C LEU A 54 -32.89 -5.52 -14.26
N GLY A 55 -32.77 -6.82 -14.50
CA GLY A 55 -33.64 -7.83 -13.86
C GLY A 55 -33.51 -7.86 -12.33
N LYS A 56 -34.61 -8.16 -11.61
CA LYS A 56 -34.63 -8.31 -10.14
C LYS A 56 -33.91 -9.56 -9.63
N VAL A 57 -33.84 -10.60 -10.45
CA VAL A 57 -32.96 -11.76 -10.25
C VAL A 57 -31.77 -11.59 -11.20
N GLY A 58 -31.11 -10.44 -11.03
CA GLY A 58 -30.04 -9.98 -11.92
C GLY A 58 -28.80 -10.87 -11.81
N PRO A 59 -28.13 -11.18 -12.93
CA PRO A 59 -26.79 -11.71 -12.95
C PRO A 59 -25.78 -10.77 -12.28
N VAL A 60 -24.59 -11.32 -12.03
CA VAL A 60 -23.39 -10.52 -11.81
C VAL A 60 -22.96 -10.01 -13.18
N TYR A 61 -22.84 -8.69 -13.31
CA TYR A 61 -22.44 -8.03 -14.55
C TYR A 61 -21.00 -7.56 -14.43
N ILE A 62 -20.11 -8.08 -15.27
CA ILE A 62 -18.69 -7.71 -15.31
C ILE A 62 -18.36 -7.03 -16.63
N ARG A 63 -17.81 -5.83 -16.56
CA ARG A 63 -17.33 -5.05 -17.72
C ARG A 63 -15.96 -4.48 -17.38
N ASP A 64 -15.00 -4.61 -18.29
CA ASP A 64 -13.61 -4.13 -18.11
C ASP A 64 -12.97 -4.64 -16.82
N ASN A 65 -13.18 -5.94 -16.53
CA ASN A 65 -12.80 -6.62 -15.29
C ASN A 65 -13.37 -6.03 -14.00
N ALA A 66 -14.40 -5.18 -14.03
CA ALA A 66 -15.03 -4.62 -12.84
C ALA A 66 -16.54 -4.86 -12.84
N TYR A 67 -17.19 -4.68 -11.68
CA TYR A 67 -18.65 -4.64 -11.61
C TYR A 67 -19.19 -3.53 -12.52
N MET A 68 -20.15 -3.88 -13.38
CA MET A 68 -20.82 -2.90 -14.22
C MET A 68 -21.69 -1.98 -13.36
N GLY A 69 -21.46 -0.68 -13.48
CA GLY A 69 -22.29 0.36 -12.87
C GLY A 69 -22.56 1.51 -13.85
N PRO A 70 -23.30 2.55 -13.42
CA PRO A 70 -23.57 3.72 -14.23
C PRO A 70 -22.28 4.43 -14.63
N ASN A 71 -22.23 4.90 -15.88
CA ASN A 71 -21.08 5.61 -16.45
C ASN A 71 -21.46 6.99 -17.00
N LYS A 72 -22.69 7.45 -16.72
CA LYS A 72 -23.17 8.80 -17.02
C LYS A 72 -23.65 9.52 -15.75
N PRO A 73 -23.61 10.86 -15.72
CA PRO A 73 -24.01 11.65 -14.55
C PRO A 73 -25.47 11.52 -14.14
N ASP A 74 -26.35 11.09 -15.06
CA ASP A 74 -27.77 10.87 -14.82
C ASP A 74 -28.09 9.48 -14.26
N GLY A 75 -27.07 8.63 -14.07
CA GLY A 75 -27.22 7.27 -13.55
C GLY A 75 -27.53 6.22 -14.62
N SER A 76 -27.50 6.59 -15.91
CA SER A 76 -27.59 5.63 -17.01
C SER A 76 -26.29 4.84 -17.23
N ILE A 77 -26.42 3.62 -17.75
CA ILE A 77 -25.32 2.79 -18.20
C ILE A 77 -25.32 2.80 -19.72
N THR A 78 -24.21 3.19 -20.33
CA THR A 78 -24.08 3.30 -21.79
C THR A 78 -23.01 2.37 -22.35
N PHE A 79 -23.26 1.83 -23.53
CA PHE A 79 -22.34 0.96 -24.27
C PHE A 79 -22.17 1.50 -25.68
N ASP A 80 -20.93 1.55 -26.15
CA ASP A 80 -20.66 1.85 -27.55
C ASP A 80 -21.06 0.63 -28.41
N GLU A 81 -21.21 0.85 -29.71
CA GLU A 81 -21.56 -0.23 -30.63
C GLU A 81 -20.53 -1.38 -30.53
N ARG A 82 -21.02 -2.60 -30.29
CA ARG A 82 -20.23 -3.84 -30.10
C ARG A 82 -19.50 -3.98 -28.76
N ASP A 83 -19.60 -3.01 -27.85
CA ASP A 83 -19.18 -3.24 -26.47
C ASP A 83 -19.96 -4.41 -25.86
N SER A 84 -19.32 -5.15 -24.97
CA SER A 84 -19.92 -6.31 -24.30
C SER A 84 -19.82 -6.22 -22.79
N VAL A 85 -20.75 -6.89 -22.11
CA VAL A 85 -20.71 -7.16 -20.67
C VAL A 85 -20.86 -8.64 -20.44
N THR A 86 -20.03 -9.20 -19.57
CA THR A 86 -20.16 -10.58 -19.11
C THR A 86 -21.28 -10.67 -18.10
N VAL A 87 -22.23 -11.60 -18.33
CA VAL A 87 -23.34 -11.91 -17.43
C VAL A 87 -23.09 -13.26 -16.76
N ALA A 88 -23.05 -13.29 -15.43
CA ALA A 88 -22.69 -14.48 -14.68
C ALA A 88 -23.73 -14.83 -13.59
N CYS A 89 -24.00 -16.13 -13.46
CA CYS A 89 -24.89 -16.71 -12.46
C CYS A 89 -24.12 -17.67 -11.53
N PRO A 90 -23.22 -17.15 -10.68
CA PRO A 90 -22.36 -17.96 -9.83
C PRO A 90 -23.12 -18.76 -8.76
N GLY A 91 -22.57 -19.91 -8.39
CA GLY A 91 -23.13 -20.88 -7.44
C GLY A 91 -23.64 -22.18 -8.08
N THR A 92 -24.01 -23.13 -7.23
CA THR A 92 -24.53 -24.44 -7.66
C THR A 92 -25.93 -24.31 -8.24
N ASN A 93 -26.20 -24.99 -9.37
CA ASN A 93 -27.50 -25.05 -10.04
C ASN A 93 -28.11 -23.67 -10.40
N ARG A 94 -27.26 -22.69 -10.73
CA ARG A 94 -27.65 -21.36 -11.18
C ARG A 94 -27.20 -21.19 -12.62
N TRP A 95 -28.11 -20.77 -13.48
CA TRP A 95 -27.90 -20.69 -14.92
C TRP A 95 -28.39 -19.35 -15.46
N VAL A 96 -27.76 -18.87 -16.53
CA VAL A 96 -28.23 -17.71 -17.27
C VAL A 96 -29.52 -18.08 -18.01
N MET A 97 -30.53 -17.23 -17.87
CA MET A 97 -31.85 -17.35 -18.48
C MET A 97 -32.00 -16.23 -19.50
N LEU A 98 -32.41 -16.56 -20.72
CA LEU A 98 -32.68 -15.60 -21.79
C LEU A 98 -34.17 -15.64 -22.15
N GLY A 99 -34.91 -14.60 -21.80
CA GLY A 99 -36.38 -14.55 -22.00
C GLY A 99 -37.12 -15.66 -21.27
N GLY A 100 -36.63 -16.07 -20.09
CA GLY A 100 -37.18 -17.18 -19.30
C GLY A 100 -36.76 -18.58 -19.76
N VAL A 101 -35.91 -18.71 -20.78
CA VAL A 101 -35.38 -20.01 -21.25
C VAL A 101 -34.00 -20.25 -20.66
N ASN A 102 -33.80 -21.43 -20.05
CA ASN A 102 -32.51 -21.84 -19.50
C ASN A 102 -31.50 -22.13 -20.60
N THR A 103 -30.29 -21.54 -20.50
CA THR A 103 -29.20 -21.74 -21.45
C THR A 103 -28.23 -22.87 -21.07
N ASN A 104 -28.38 -23.45 -19.86
CA ASN A 104 -27.41 -24.36 -19.24
C ASN A 104 -25.97 -23.80 -19.15
N SER A 105 -25.82 -22.49 -19.29
CA SER A 105 -24.55 -21.78 -19.17
C SER A 105 -24.57 -20.92 -17.90
N LYS A 106 -23.45 -20.88 -17.18
CA LYS A 106 -23.31 -20.01 -15.99
C LYS A 106 -22.82 -18.61 -16.34
N ILE A 107 -22.20 -18.46 -17.50
CA ILE A 107 -21.53 -17.25 -17.95
C ILE A 107 -21.82 -17.11 -19.44
N LEU A 108 -22.22 -15.93 -19.87
CA LEU A 108 -22.38 -15.56 -21.28
C LEU A 108 -21.92 -14.10 -21.44
N ASP A 109 -21.61 -13.70 -22.68
CA ASP A 109 -21.35 -12.30 -23.01
C ASP A 109 -22.55 -11.69 -23.72
N ALA A 110 -22.95 -10.51 -23.26
CA ALA A 110 -24.00 -9.72 -23.86
C ALA A 110 -23.40 -8.54 -24.62
N ALA A 111 -23.50 -8.56 -25.95
CA ALA A 111 -22.98 -7.52 -26.83
C ALA A 111 -24.07 -6.50 -27.19
N CYS A 112 -23.74 -5.21 -27.10
CA CYS A 112 -24.66 -4.13 -27.45
C CYS A 112 -25.07 -4.19 -28.93
N VAL A 113 -26.38 -4.03 -29.19
CA VAL A 113 -26.95 -3.89 -30.55
C VAL A 113 -27.45 -2.46 -30.78
N SER A 114 -28.40 -1.99 -29.96
CA SER A 114 -28.90 -0.60 -29.95
C SER A 114 -29.93 -0.43 -28.83
N GLY A 115 -29.99 0.74 -28.19
CA GLY A 115 -31.02 1.05 -27.19
C GLY A 115 -30.90 0.16 -25.95
N ASP A 116 -31.94 -0.60 -25.61
CA ASP A 116 -31.94 -1.56 -24.51
C ASP A 116 -31.62 -3.00 -24.97
N THR A 117 -31.30 -3.20 -26.25
CA THR A 117 -31.28 -4.51 -26.89
C THR A 117 -29.87 -5.04 -27.07
N PHE A 118 -29.67 -6.30 -26.69
CA PHE A 118 -28.37 -6.97 -26.66
C PHE A 118 -28.42 -8.32 -27.39
N ARG A 119 -27.26 -8.73 -27.92
CA ARG A 119 -27.05 -10.06 -28.49
C ARG A 119 -26.34 -10.95 -27.48
N VAL A 120 -26.96 -12.08 -27.13
CA VAL A 120 -26.43 -13.08 -26.19
C VAL A 120 -26.66 -14.47 -26.76
N ASP A 121 -25.61 -15.27 -26.92
CA ASP A 121 -25.70 -16.64 -27.46
C ASP A 121 -26.54 -16.73 -28.76
N GLY A 122 -26.26 -15.81 -29.70
CA GLY A 122 -26.97 -15.73 -30.99
C GLY A 122 -28.40 -15.16 -30.94
N LYS A 123 -28.99 -14.94 -29.76
CA LYS A 123 -30.32 -14.33 -29.58
C LYS A 123 -30.21 -12.82 -29.41
N VAL A 124 -31.17 -12.08 -29.95
CA VAL A 124 -31.30 -10.63 -29.78
C VAL A 124 -32.53 -10.35 -28.93
N LEU A 125 -32.35 -9.73 -27.77
CA LEU A 125 -33.41 -9.52 -26.77
C LEU A 125 -33.13 -8.25 -25.93
N PRO A 126 -34.16 -7.65 -25.31
CA PRO A 126 -33.98 -6.58 -24.32
C PRO A 126 -33.12 -7.05 -23.15
N PHE A 127 -32.29 -6.15 -22.60
CA PHE A 127 -31.35 -6.48 -21.53
C PHE A 127 -32.04 -7.01 -20.27
N LYS A 128 -33.22 -6.49 -19.94
CA LYS A 128 -34.04 -6.94 -18.79
C LYS A 128 -34.43 -8.41 -18.83
N ASP A 129 -34.42 -9.02 -20.02
CA ASP A 129 -34.78 -10.42 -20.22
C ASP A 129 -33.59 -11.37 -19.99
N ILE A 130 -32.41 -10.83 -19.68
CA ILE A 130 -31.23 -11.56 -19.21
C ILE A 130 -31.30 -11.66 -17.68
N SER A 131 -31.40 -12.87 -17.15
CA SER A 131 -31.55 -13.10 -15.72
C SER A 131 -30.84 -14.38 -15.27
N CYS A 132 -30.78 -14.63 -13.96
CA CYS A 132 -30.40 -15.93 -13.44
C CYS A 132 -31.62 -16.76 -13.04
N SER A 133 -31.50 -18.08 -13.16
CA SER A 133 -32.53 -19.04 -12.68
C SER A 133 -32.79 -18.91 -11.17
N SER A 134 -31.82 -18.38 -10.43
CA SER A 134 -31.88 -18.04 -9.01
C SER A 134 -30.83 -16.98 -8.70
N GLN A 135 -30.99 -16.25 -7.60
CA GLN A 135 -30.06 -15.19 -7.20
C GLN A 135 -28.61 -15.72 -7.15
N PRO A 136 -27.64 -15.02 -7.76
CA PRO A 136 -26.22 -15.32 -7.66
C PRO A 136 -25.77 -15.59 -6.23
N TYR A 137 -24.93 -16.61 -6.04
CA TYR A 137 -24.35 -16.94 -4.73
C TYR A 137 -23.09 -16.10 -4.49
N TYR A 138 -23.12 -15.30 -3.42
CA TYR A 138 -21.98 -14.53 -2.93
C TYR A 138 -21.38 -15.22 -1.70
N THR A 139 -20.10 -14.96 -1.44
CA THR A 139 -19.39 -15.49 -0.27
C THR A 139 -18.31 -14.51 0.19
N ALA A 140 -17.67 -14.80 1.32
CA ALA A 140 -16.43 -14.17 1.72
C ALA A 140 -15.30 -15.20 1.81
N GLU A 141 -14.12 -14.83 1.33
CA GLU A 141 -12.93 -15.67 1.28
C GLU A 141 -11.79 -15.00 2.06
N GLU A 142 -10.97 -15.80 2.73
CA GLU A 142 -9.77 -15.30 3.40
C GLU A 142 -8.72 -14.91 2.39
N THR A 143 -7.98 -13.85 2.69
CA THR A 143 -6.81 -13.44 1.91
C THR A 143 -5.54 -13.81 2.65
N ARG A 144 -4.43 -13.86 1.90
CA ARG A 144 -3.09 -14.01 2.50
C ARG A 144 -2.63 -12.75 3.22
N ASN A 145 -3.32 -11.63 3.00
CA ASN A 145 -2.99 -10.35 3.61
C ASN A 145 -3.45 -10.36 5.06
N MET A 146 -2.52 -10.09 5.97
CA MET A 146 -2.82 -9.98 7.40
C MET A 146 -3.07 -8.51 7.75
N CYS A 147 -4.10 -8.28 8.55
CA CYS A 147 -4.38 -7.02 9.22
C CYS A 147 -4.26 -7.27 10.74
N HIS A 148 -4.90 -6.45 11.58
CA HIS A 148 -4.95 -6.73 13.03
C HIS A 148 -5.67 -8.06 13.38
N GLY A 149 -6.43 -8.61 12.43
CA GLY A 149 -6.89 -10.00 12.41
C GLY A 149 -6.54 -10.68 11.09
N HIS A 150 -7.53 -11.33 10.46
CA HIS A 150 -7.38 -11.94 9.14
C HIS A 150 -8.00 -11.04 8.06
N GLY A 151 -7.28 -10.84 6.95
CA GLY A 151 -7.87 -10.23 5.77
C GLY A 151 -8.91 -11.16 5.15
N ALA A 152 -10.04 -10.60 4.74
CA ALA A 152 -11.09 -11.28 4.00
C ALA A 152 -11.62 -10.38 2.88
N VAL A 153 -12.06 -10.99 1.79
CA VAL A 153 -12.74 -10.33 0.67
C VAL A 153 -14.14 -10.89 0.52
N ALA A 154 -15.12 -10.05 0.20
CA ALA A 154 -16.49 -10.50 -0.04
C ALA A 154 -16.96 -10.13 -1.44
N GLY A 155 -17.61 -11.07 -2.12
CA GLY A 155 -18.06 -10.87 -3.49
C GLY A 155 -18.49 -12.15 -4.20
N TYR A 156 -18.15 -12.24 -5.49
CA TYR A 156 -18.63 -13.28 -6.39
C TYR A 156 -17.47 -13.97 -7.12
N ALA A 157 -17.44 -15.29 -7.06
CA ALA A 157 -16.58 -16.12 -7.90
C ALA A 157 -17.19 -16.26 -9.29
N VAL A 158 -16.64 -15.57 -10.29
CA VAL A 158 -17.05 -15.66 -11.69
C VAL A 158 -15.92 -16.34 -12.46
N ASN A 159 -16.16 -17.58 -12.88
CA ASN A 159 -15.14 -18.48 -13.42
C ASN A 159 -14.03 -18.74 -12.38
N GLU A 160 -12.76 -18.54 -12.74
CA GLU A 160 -11.59 -18.69 -11.85
C GLU A 160 -11.22 -17.38 -11.14
N THR A 161 -11.98 -16.30 -11.36
CA THR A 161 -11.71 -14.97 -10.80
C THR A 161 -12.71 -14.64 -9.70
N PHE A 162 -12.21 -14.23 -8.53
CA PHE A 162 -13.03 -13.68 -7.46
C PHE A 162 -13.13 -12.16 -7.61
N TYR A 163 -14.33 -11.65 -7.85
CA TYR A 163 -14.59 -10.21 -7.91
C TYR A 163 -15.09 -9.76 -6.55
N ASN A 164 -14.30 -8.99 -5.82
CA ASN A 164 -14.65 -8.48 -4.50
C ASN A 164 -15.34 -7.11 -4.57
N LEU A 165 -16.27 -6.88 -3.64
CA LEU A 165 -16.99 -5.61 -3.46
C LEU A 165 -16.42 -4.74 -2.36
N TYR A 166 -15.97 -5.41 -1.31
CA TYR A 166 -15.30 -4.81 -0.17
C TYR A 166 -14.34 -5.83 0.42
N GLU A 167 -13.39 -5.30 1.16
CA GLU A 167 -12.47 -6.06 1.99
C GLU A 167 -12.79 -5.85 3.44
N ALA A 168 -12.48 -6.84 4.26
CA ALA A 168 -12.71 -6.81 5.68
C ALA A 168 -11.43 -7.22 6.42
N CYS A 169 -11.13 -6.51 7.50
CA CYS A 169 -10.24 -6.99 8.54
C CYS A 169 -11.07 -7.70 9.62
N PHE A 170 -11.03 -9.02 9.63
CA PHE A 170 -11.91 -9.87 10.42
C PHE A 170 -11.16 -10.67 11.47
N ASP A 171 -11.56 -10.53 12.74
CA ASP A 171 -11.10 -11.36 13.84
C ASP A 171 -12.04 -12.56 14.00
N LYS A 172 -11.55 -13.75 13.66
CA LYS A 172 -12.28 -15.02 13.80
C LYS A 172 -12.43 -15.49 15.24
N THR A 173 -11.58 -15.01 16.15
CA THR A 173 -11.64 -15.34 17.57
C THR A 173 -12.80 -14.61 18.23
N LEU A 174 -12.96 -13.32 17.89
CA LEU A 174 -14.06 -12.51 18.41
C LEU A 174 -15.29 -12.49 17.50
N LEU A 175 -15.21 -13.05 16.30
CA LEU A 175 -16.24 -12.95 15.24
C LEU A 175 -16.64 -11.50 15.00
N HIS A 176 -15.62 -10.66 14.86
CA HIS A 176 -15.71 -9.21 14.83
C HIS A 176 -14.97 -8.66 13.62
N THR A 177 -15.58 -7.68 12.96
CA THR A 177 -14.92 -6.95 11.87
C THR A 177 -14.38 -5.64 12.41
N HIS A 178 -13.05 -5.49 12.41
CA HIS A 178 -12.38 -4.25 12.79
C HIS A 178 -12.75 -3.12 11.84
N TYR A 179 -12.67 -3.40 10.53
CA TYR A 179 -13.08 -2.48 9.49
C TYR A 179 -13.36 -3.21 8.18
N VAL A 180 -14.08 -2.54 7.28
CA VAL A 180 -14.15 -2.84 5.86
C VAL A 180 -13.66 -1.68 5.04
N HIS A 181 -13.08 -1.98 3.88
CA HIS A 181 -12.70 -1.01 2.87
C HIS A 181 -13.59 -1.15 1.64
N HIS A 182 -14.02 -0.02 1.10
CA HIS A 182 -14.69 0.04 -0.20
C HIS A 182 -14.52 1.42 -0.84
N LYS A 183 -14.90 1.52 -2.11
CA LYS A 183 -14.83 2.75 -2.89
C LYS A 183 -16.24 3.32 -3.07
N LEU A 184 -16.36 4.65 -2.96
CA LEU A 184 -17.52 5.38 -3.47
C LEU A 184 -17.11 6.18 -4.68
N THR A 185 -17.91 6.09 -5.73
CA THR A 185 -17.77 6.89 -6.95
C THR A 185 -18.93 7.88 -7.03
N PRO A 186 -18.86 8.89 -7.91
CA PRO A 186 -20.00 9.77 -8.17
C PRO A 186 -21.28 9.04 -8.56
N THR A 187 -21.16 7.81 -9.10
CA THR A 187 -22.31 7.00 -9.51
C THR A 187 -22.82 6.04 -8.43
N SER A 188 -22.13 5.89 -7.30
CA SER A 188 -22.62 5.16 -6.11
C SER A 188 -23.90 5.77 -5.51
N GLN A 189 -24.32 6.97 -5.93
CA GLN A 189 -25.62 7.55 -5.57
C GLN A 189 -26.81 6.80 -6.21
N PHE A 190 -26.57 6.04 -7.27
CA PHE A 190 -27.59 5.33 -8.04
C PHE A 190 -27.62 3.84 -7.66
N THR A 191 -28.74 3.41 -7.09
CA THR A 191 -28.99 2.03 -6.63
C THR A 191 -30.32 1.56 -7.20
N GLN A 192 -30.36 0.32 -7.69
CA GLN A 192 -31.59 -0.32 -8.12
C GLN A 192 -32.60 -0.42 -6.96
N THR A 193 -33.84 0.00 -7.24
CA THR A 193 -34.94 0.10 -6.29
C THR A 193 -35.88 -1.12 -6.37
N GLY A 194 -36.76 -1.28 -5.38
CA GLY A 194 -37.77 -2.35 -5.38
C GLY A 194 -37.23 -3.78 -5.23
N LEU A 195 -35.97 -3.93 -4.82
CA LEU A 195 -35.32 -5.22 -4.57
C LEU A 195 -35.78 -5.84 -3.25
N LYS A 196 -35.97 -7.16 -3.25
CA LYS A 196 -36.28 -7.91 -2.02
C LYS A 196 -35.00 -8.04 -1.18
N ARG A 197 -35.05 -7.57 0.07
CA ARG A 197 -33.97 -7.71 1.05
C ARG A 197 -33.65 -9.20 1.29
N PRO A 198 -32.39 -9.65 1.16
CA PRO A 198 -32.00 -10.99 1.55
C PRO A 198 -31.77 -11.12 3.06
N ASP A 199 -31.70 -12.37 3.53
CA ASP A 199 -31.16 -12.67 4.84
C ASP A 199 -29.62 -12.53 4.83
N PHE A 200 -29.06 -12.29 6.02
CA PHE A 200 -27.61 -12.31 6.18
C PHE A 200 -27.08 -13.74 6.16
N ILE A 201 -25.86 -13.93 5.65
CA ILE A 201 -25.17 -15.23 5.63
C ILE A 201 -23.82 -15.16 6.32
N GLU A 202 -23.43 -16.25 6.97
CA GLU A 202 -22.17 -16.38 7.69
C GLU A 202 -21.00 -16.81 6.79
N GLY A 203 -21.24 -17.70 5.82
CA GLY A 203 -20.15 -18.35 5.07
C GLY A 203 -19.26 -19.21 5.97
N ASP A 204 -18.08 -19.58 5.48
CA ASP A 204 -17.18 -20.48 6.21
C ASP A 204 -16.38 -19.78 7.32
N LEU A 205 -16.23 -18.45 7.25
CA LEU A 205 -15.44 -17.63 8.18
C LEU A 205 -15.90 -17.69 9.65
N PHE A 206 -17.17 -18.00 9.89
CA PHE A 206 -17.78 -18.01 11.23
C PHE A 206 -17.91 -19.42 11.82
N GLY A 207 -17.40 -20.45 11.13
CA GLY A 207 -17.45 -21.84 11.58
C GLY A 207 -18.88 -22.31 11.85
N LYS A 208 -19.15 -22.79 13.07
CA LYS A 208 -20.46 -23.34 13.47
C LYS A 208 -21.38 -22.31 14.16
N VAL A 209 -20.95 -21.06 14.24
CA VAL A 209 -21.68 -20.02 14.97
C VAL A 209 -22.87 -19.54 14.16
N LYS A 210 -24.05 -19.53 14.79
CA LYS A 210 -25.30 -19.07 14.17
C LYS A 210 -25.53 -17.59 14.49
N MET A 211 -24.95 -16.71 13.70
CA MET A 211 -24.99 -15.26 13.95
C MET A 211 -26.42 -14.73 13.99
N ASN A 212 -27.33 -15.23 13.13
CA ASN A 212 -28.72 -14.79 13.13
C ASN A 212 -29.47 -15.05 14.45
N GLU A 213 -29.12 -16.09 15.21
CA GLU A 213 -29.76 -16.40 16.49
C GLU A 213 -29.46 -15.33 17.54
N MET A 214 -28.22 -14.81 17.55
CA MET A 214 -27.76 -13.85 18.54
C MET A 214 -28.45 -12.48 18.43
N TYR A 215 -28.87 -12.13 17.21
CA TYR A 215 -29.59 -10.88 16.95
C TYR A 215 -31.10 -10.96 17.27
N LYS A 216 -31.64 -12.10 17.68
CA LYS A 216 -33.04 -12.18 18.13
C LYS A 216 -33.19 -11.44 19.46
N MET A 217 -34.25 -10.63 19.59
CA MET A 217 -34.51 -9.85 20.82
C MET A 217 -34.56 -10.74 22.08
N THR A 218 -35.11 -11.95 21.97
CA THR A 218 -35.16 -12.91 23.10
C THR A 218 -33.77 -13.35 23.54
N HIS A 219 -32.86 -13.57 22.59
CA HIS A 219 -31.46 -13.89 22.87
C HIS A 219 -30.75 -12.69 23.49
N GLN A 220 -30.91 -11.49 22.91
CA GLN A 220 -30.33 -10.25 23.45
C GLN A 220 -30.76 -9.99 24.90
N ILE A 221 -32.06 -10.15 25.21
CA ILE A 221 -32.55 -10.00 26.59
C ILE A 221 -31.87 -10.99 27.52
N THR A 222 -31.84 -12.27 27.14
CA THR A 222 -31.23 -13.34 27.95
C THR A 222 -29.74 -13.08 28.18
N GLN A 223 -29.03 -12.66 27.14
CA GLN A 223 -27.60 -12.38 27.20
C GLN A 223 -27.30 -11.15 28.07
N LEU A 224 -28.09 -10.07 27.94
CA LEU A 224 -27.92 -8.90 28.79
C LEU A 224 -28.27 -9.19 30.25
N ASP A 225 -29.29 -10.01 30.53
CA ASP A 225 -29.59 -10.48 31.89
C ASP A 225 -28.42 -11.28 32.48
N ALA A 226 -27.74 -12.10 31.67
CA ALA A 226 -26.58 -12.86 32.11
C ALA A 226 -25.36 -11.96 32.42
N ILE A 227 -25.15 -10.89 31.65
CA ILE A 227 -24.00 -9.98 31.83
C ILE A 227 -24.25 -8.95 32.94
N LEU A 228 -25.45 -8.38 32.97
CA LEU A 228 -25.81 -7.22 33.79
C LEU A 228 -26.63 -7.58 35.03
N GLY A 229 -27.08 -8.82 35.15
CA GLY A 229 -27.90 -9.29 36.26
C GLY A 229 -29.40 -9.36 35.92
N PRO A 230 -30.20 -10.01 36.77
CA PRO A 230 -31.60 -10.35 36.46
C PRO A 230 -32.47 -9.13 36.12
N ASN A 231 -33.26 -9.24 35.04
CA ASN A 231 -34.20 -8.23 34.52
C ASN A 231 -33.58 -7.00 33.87
N MET A 232 -32.25 -6.93 33.72
CA MET A 232 -31.56 -5.82 33.06
C MET A 232 -31.73 -5.83 31.53
N GLY A 233 -31.91 -6.99 30.90
CA GLY A 233 -32.12 -7.10 29.45
C GLY A 233 -33.34 -6.33 28.96
N LYS A 234 -34.48 -6.42 29.67
CA LYS A 234 -35.71 -5.68 29.32
C LYS A 234 -35.64 -4.18 29.61
N LYS A 235 -34.67 -3.74 30.42
CA LYS A 235 -34.42 -2.31 30.67
C LYS A 235 -33.87 -1.62 29.41
N TYR A 236 -33.05 -2.33 28.64
CA TYR A 236 -32.36 -1.78 27.47
C TYR A 236 -32.97 -2.24 26.13
N ILE A 237 -33.54 -3.45 26.08
CA ILE A 237 -34.13 -4.03 24.86
C ILE A 237 -35.64 -3.83 24.81
N SER A 238 -36.12 -3.27 23.70
CA SER A 238 -37.53 -3.07 23.38
C SER A 238 -37.76 -3.21 21.87
N LYS A 239 -39.02 -3.12 21.42
CA LYS A 239 -39.35 -3.11 19.98
C LYS A 239 -38.77 -1.90 19.24
N GLN A 240 -38.46 -0.82 19.96
CA GLN A 240 -37.89 0.41 19.41
C GLN A 240 -36.38 0.49 19.59
N GLN A 241 -35.81 -0.33 20.48
CA GLN A 241 -34.40 -0.28 20.83
C GLN A 241 -33.82 -1.67 21.03
N PHE A 242 -32.99 -2.10 20.10
CA PHE A 242 -32.33 -3.40 20.11
C PHE A 242 -31.10 -3.35 19.20
N LEU A 243 -30.19 -4.30 19.37
CA LEU A 243 -29.02 -4.40 18.52
C LEU A 243 -29.40 -5.02 17.18
N THR A 244 -28.96 -4.37 16.11
CA THR A 244 -29.16 -4.77 14.72
C THR A 244 -27.82 -5.09 14.06
N ARG A 245 -27.91 -5.66 12.86
CA ARG A 245 -26.77 -5.89 11.97
C ARG A 245 -26.49 -4.57 11.25
N GLY A 246 -25.67 -3.73 11.85
CA GLY A 246 -25.21 -2.47 11.25
C GLY A 246 -24.23 -2.81 10.12
N HIS A 247 -24.53 -2.40 8.89
CA HIS A 247 -23.63 -2.63 7.76
C HIS A 247 -22.40 -1.72 7.89
N LEU A 248 -21.22 -2.20 7.48
CA LEU A 248 -20.01 -1.39 7.40
C LEU A 248 -19.84 -0.80 5.98
N ALA A 249 -19.95 -1.63 4.95
CA ALA A 249 -20.17 -1.22 3.56
C ALA A 249 -21.67 -1.22 3.31
N ALA A 250 -22.25 -0.04 3.10
CA ALA A 250 -23.70 0.12 3.12
C ALA A 250 -24.31 -0.49 1.86
N ARG A 251 -25.49 -1.12 1.98
CA ARG A 251 -26.23 -1.64 0.82
C ARG A 251 -26.41 -0.59 -0.28
N ALA A 252 -26.67 0.65 0.12
CA ALA A 252 -26.97 1.75 -0.79
C ALA A 252 -25.73 2.38 -1.45
N ASP A 253 -24.52 1.86 -1.16
CA ASP A 253 -23.28 2.28 -1.82
C ASP A 253 -23.08 1.57 -3.19
N TYR A 254 -23.91 0.57 -3.48
CA TYR A 254 -23.78 -0.33 -4.63
C TYR A 254 -24.99 -0.27 -5.55
N THR A 255 -24.77 -0.48 -6.86
CA THR A 255 -25.79 -0.21 -7.86
C THR A 255 -26.70 -1.41 -8.13
N THR A 256 -26.14 -2.55 -8.52
CA THR A 256 -26.92 -3.67 -9.06
C THR A 256 -27.54 -4.57 -7.99
N SER A 257 -28.54 -5.38 -8.37
CA SER A 257 -29.11 -6.38 -7.47
C SER A 257 -28.08 -7.37 -6.92
N ALA A 258 -27.11 -7.80 -7.73
CA ALA A 258 -26.03 -8.68 -7.26
C ALA A 258 -25.17 -7.96 -6.21
N GLU A 259 -24.67 -6.75 -6.53
CA GLU A 259 -23.77 -6.07 -5.61
C GLU A 259 -24.43 -5.76 -4.27
N THR A 260 -25.64 -5.20 -4.31
CA THR A 260 -26.41 -4.87 -3.09
C THR A 260 -26.73 -6.09 -2.22
N ARG A 261 -26.77 -7.30 -2.80
CA ARG A 261 -27.00 -8.53 -2.06
C ARG A 261 -25.73 -9.03 -1.38
N ALA A 262 -24.56 -8.84 -1.98
CA ALA A 262 -23.29 -9.26 -1.41
C ALA A 262 -22.89 -8.47 -0.15
N THR A 263 -23.53 -7.33 0.13
CA THR A 263 -23.34 -6.61 1.40
C THR A 263 -23.95 -7.31 2.62
N PHE A 264 -24.78 -8.34 2.43
CA PHE A 264 -25.46 -9.08 3.50
C PHE A 264 -24.63 -10.26 4.04
N HIS A 265 -23.31 -10.21 3.90
CA HIS A 265 -22.44 -11.15 4.59
C HIS A 265 -22.16 -10.66 6.02
N TYR A 266 -22.13 -11.56 7.03
CA TYR A 266 -21.89 -11.15 8.43
C TYR A 266 -20.51 -10.52 8.66
N VAL A 267 -19.53 -10.82 7.79
CA VAL A 267 -18.23 -10.13 7.78
C VAL A 267 -18.35 -8.62 7.55
N ASN A 268 -19.47 -8.15 7.00
CA ASN A 268 -19.77 -6.74 6.77
C ASN A 268 -20.71 -6.15 7.82
N ALA A 269 -20.87 -6.79 8.98
CA ALA A 269 -21.81 -6.37 9.99
C ALA A 269 -21.20 -6.33 11.39
N ALA A 270 -21.65 -5.35 12.17
CA ALA A 270 -21.38 -5.30 13.61
C ALA A 270 -22.66 -4.99 14.40
N PRO A 271 -22.74 -5.35 15.70
CA PRO A 271 -23.88 -5.01 16.55
C PRO A 271 -24.06 -3.49 16.70
N GLN A 272 -25.14 -2.96 16.14
CA GLN A 272 -25.43 -1.52 16.18
C GLN A 272 -26.83 -1.26 16.73
N TRP A 273 -26.96 -0.33 17.67
CA TRP A 273 -28.28 0.04 18.19
C TRP A 273 -29.16 0.58 17.07
N MET A 274 -30.39 0.05 16.97
CA MET A 274 -31.32 0.31 15.86
C MET A 274 -31.52 1.80 15.59
N ARG A 275 -31.63 2.62 16.65
CA ARG A 275 -31.85 4.05 16.46
C ARG A 275 -30.64 4.78 15.86
N GLY A 276 -29.42 4.37 16.19
CA GLY A 276 -28.21 4.91 15.58
C GLY A 276 -28.06 4.49 14.13
N ASN A 277 -28.27 3.20 13.86
CA ASN A 277 -28.22 2.63 12.53
C ASN A 277 -29.19 3.34 11.56
N ALA A 278 -30.45 3.52 11.97
CA ALA A 278 -31.47 4.19 11.16
C ALA A 278 -31.48 5.73 11.29
N GLY A 279 -30.68 6.27 12.21
CA GLY A 279 -30.58 7.68 12.55
C GLY A 279 -29.39 8.34 11.86
N ASP A 280 -28.49 8.88 12.66
CA ASP A 280 -27.26 9.55 12.26
C ASP A 280 -26.42 8.74 11.29
N TRP A 281 -26.26 7.44 11.53
CA TRP A 281 -25.40 6.59 10.70
C TRP A 281 -25.93 6.51 9.27
N GLY A 282 -27.21 6.19 9.10
CA GLY A 282 -27.86 6.20 7.79
C GLY A 282 -27.88 7.59 7.13
N ALA A 283 -27.99 8.66 7.92
CA ALA A 283 -27.92 10.04 7.41
C ALA A 283 -26.52 10.40 6.90
N LEU A 284 -25.46 9.96 7.58
CA LEU A 284 -24.07 10.11 7.14
C LEU A 284 -23.84 9.38 5.83
N GLU A 285 -24.24 8.10 5.74
CA GLU A 285 -24.10 7.30 4.52
C GLU A 285 -24.78 7.97 3.32
N GLU A 286 -26.01 8.47 3.50
CA GLU A 286 -26.76 9.17 2.47
C GLU A 286 -26.14 10.52 2.08
N ALA A 287 -25.71 11.31 3.07
CA ALA A 287 -25.07 12.60 2.83
C ALA A 287 -23.72 12.44 2.11
N LEU A 288 -22.95 11.40 2.47
CA LEU A 288 -21.66 11.12 1.87
C LEU A 288 -21.79 10.76 0.39
N ARG A 289 -22.71 9.87 0.00
CA ARG A 289 -22.93 9.53 -1.41
C ARG A 289 -23.29 10.76 -2.25
N ARG A 290 -24.18 11.62 -1.75
CA ARG A 290 -24.50 12.90 -2.42
C ARG A 290 -23.29 13.81 -2.52
N ARG A 291 -22.46 13.86 -1.47
CA ARG A 291 -21.25 14.68 -1.45
C ARG A 291 -20.26 14.22 -2.51
N VAL A 292 -20.01 12.91 -2.61
CA VAL A 292 -19.14 12.30 -3.62
C VAL A 292 -19.65 12.62 -5.03
N GLN A 293 -20.95 12.42 -5.29
CA GLN A 293 -21.58 12.80 -6.55
C GLN A 293 -21.38 14.30 -6.88
N SER A 294 -21.64 15.19 -5.92
CA SER A 294 -21.51 16.64 -6.13
C SER A 294 -20.08 17.10 -6.42
N ARG A 295 -19.08 16.38 -5.92
CA ARG A 295 -17.65 16.68 -6.12
C ARG A 295 -17.12 16.09 -7.42
N GLY A 296 -17.75 15.02 -7.92
CA GLY A 296 -17.34 14.36 -9.17
C GLY A 296 -16.00 13.65 -9.06
N SER A 297 -15.56 13.31 -7.84
CA SER A 297 -14.33 12.56 -7.57
C SER A 297 -14.62 11.36 -6.68
N ASP A 298 -13.83 10.31 -6.86
CA ASP A 298 -13.94 9.09 -6.07
C ASP A 298 -13.36 9.28 -4.67
N VAL A 299 -13.93 8.59 -3.70
CA VAL A 299 -13.38 8.51 -2.34
C VAL A 299 -13.18 7.06 -1.92
N LEU A 300 -12.14 6.84 -1.16
CA LEU A 300 -11.88 5.57 -0.50
C LEU A 300 -12.46 5.64 0.92
N VAL A 301 -13.16 4.59 1.33
CA VAL A 301 -13.91 4.55 2.57
C VAL A 301 -13.46 3.37 3.40
N THR A 302 -13.02 3.65 4.63
CA THR A 302 -12.84 2.63 5.67
C THR A 302 -13.93 2.80 6.69
N THR A 303 -14.81 1.81 6.80
CA THR A 303 -15.83 1.79 7.86
C THR A 303 -15.46 0.73 8.88
N GLY A 304 -15.37 1.10 10.16
CA GLY A 304 -15.02 0.13 11.19
C GLY A 304 -15.66 0.39 12.53
N THR A 305 -15.23 -0.40 13.51
CA THR A 305 -15.75 -0.35 14.86
C THR A 305 -14.64 -0.43 15.91
N HIS A 306 -14.77 0.31 17.00
CA HIS A 306 -13.72 0.42 18.01
C HIS A 306 -14.27 0.39 19.43
N GLY A 307 -13.48 -0.18 20.34
CA GLY A 307 -13.82 -0.39 21.75
C GLY A 307 -15.00 -1.36 21.94
N VAL A 308 -15.26 -1.73 23.20
CA VAL A 308 -16.46 -2.48 23.60
C VAL A 308 -17.31 -1.59 24.47
N MET A 309 -18.61 -1.49 24.16
CA MET A 309 -19.50 -0.65 24.94
C MET A 309 -19.76 -1.25 26.32
N THR A 310 -20.00 -0.40 27.31
CA THR A 310 -20.28 -0.83 28.68
C THR A 310 -21.64 -0.33 29.18
N LEU A 311 -22.35 -1.13 29.96
CA LEU A 311 -23.57 -0.71 30.66
C LEU A 311 -23.46 -1.05 32.15
N PRO A 312 -24.13 -0.29 33.03
CA PRO A 312 -24.15 -0.61 34.45
C PRO A 312 -24.97 -1.88 34.68
N ASP A 313 -24.41 -2.80 35.46
CA ASP A 313 -25.10 -3.97 35.98
C ASP A 313 -26.13 -3.59 37.07
N SER A 314 -26.82 -4.57 37.62
CA SER A 314 -27.81 -4.38 38.69
C SER A 314 -27.24 -3.78 39.97
N GLU A 315 -25.91 -3.79 40.13
CA GLU A 315 -25.18 -3.20 41.26
C GLU A 315 -24.50 -1.87 40.88
N GLY A 316 -24.69 -1.39 39.64
CA GLY A 316 -24.15 -0.15 39.13
C GLY A 316 -22.71 -0.24 38.60
N ARG A 317 -22.10 -1.43 38.52
CA ARG A 317 -20.76 -1.59 37.95
C ARG A 317 -20.83 -1.65 36.43
N MET A 318 -19.93 -0.95 35.74
CA MET A 318 -19.88 -0.98 34.27
C MET A 318 -19.35 -2.34 33.78
N ARG A 319 -20.09 -2.98 32.87
CA ARG A 319 -19.76 -4.28 32.28
C ARG A 319 -19.76 -4.18 30.76
N GLU A 320 -18.76 -4.77 30.13
CA GLU A 320 -18.66 -4.89 28.67
C GLU A 320 -19.75 -5.80 28.10
N LEU A 321 -20.26 -5.44 26.92
CA LEU A 321 -21.34 -6.18 26.28
C LEU A 321 -20.85 -7.04 25.11
N TYR A 322 -21.30 -8.29 25.12
CA TYR A 322 -21.06 -9.28 24.07
C TYR A 322 -22.37 -10.00 23.74
N LEU A 323 -22.63 -10.27 22.47
CA LEU A 323 -23.87 -10.93 22.05
C LEU A 323 -23.86 -12.44 22.30
N SER A 324 -22.69 -13.05 22.53
CA SER A 324 -22.61 -14.48 22.84
C SER A 324 -21.31 -14.86 23.55
N THR A 325 -21.19 -16.15 23.84
CA THR A 325 -19.98 -16.80 24.34
C THR A 325 -19.68 -18.03 23.50
N ASP A 326 -18.41 -18.38 23.36
CA ASP A 326 -18.00 -19.62 22.71
C ASP A 326 -18.29 -20.85 23.60
N ALA A 327 -17.89 -22.04 23.12
CA ALA A 327 -18.09 -23.30 23.84
C ALA A 327 -17.34 -23.38 25.19
N ASN A 328 -16.36 -22.51 25.42
CA ASN A 328 -15.59 -22.41 26.66
C ASN A 328 -16.07 -21.27 27.57
N ASN A 329 -17.24 -20.70 27.29
CA ASN A 329 -17.80 -19.52 27.96
C ASN A 329 -16.94 -18.24 27.81
N LYS A 330 -16.08 -18.16 26.80
CA LYS A 330 -15.35 -16.92 26.48
C LYS A 330 -16.27 -16.00 25.68
N PRO A 331 -16.35 -14.69 26.00
CA PRO A 331 -17.18 -13.75 25.25
C PRO A 331 -16.73 -13.61 23.79
N ILE A 332 -17.72 -13.59 22.88
CA ILE A 332 -17.56 -13.41 21.44
C ILE A 332 -18.65 -12.46 20.91
N VAL A 333 -18.44 -11.88 19.73
CA VAL A 333 -19.32 -10.87 19.12
C VAL A 333 -19.47 -9.64 20.02
N PRO A 334 -18.38 -8.86 20.20
CA PRO A 334 -18.42 -7.63 21.00
C PRO A 334 -19.45 -6.65 20.45
N VAL A 335 -20.14 -5.95 21.34
CA VAL A 335 -20.95 -4.78 20.97
C VAL A 335 -20.03 -3.56 20.98
N PRO A 336 -19.70 -2.98 19.83
CA PRO A 336 -18.68 -1.94 19.76
C PRO A 336 -19.11 -0.65 20.47
N MET A 337 -18.14 0.10 21.02
CA MET A 337 -18.40 1.42 21.59
C MET A 337 -18.60 2.48 20.50
N TYR A 338 -17.82 2.41 19.42
CA TYR A 338 -17.83 3.37 18.33
C TYR A 338 -18.03 2.67 16.99
N PHE A 339 -18.80 3.30 16.10
CA PHE A 339 -18.67 3.12 14.66
C PHE A 339 -17.91 4.31 14.11
N TYR A 340 -17.05 4.08 13.12
CA TYR A 340 -16.39 5.17 12.41
C TYR A 340 -16.37 4.94 10.91
N LYS A 341 -16.29 6.04 10.17
CA LYS A 341 -16.03 6.06 8.74
C LYS A 341 -14.90 7.04 8.47
N LEU A 342 -13.74 6.51 8.08
CA LEU A 342 -12.62 7.30 7.56
C LEU A 342 -12.81 7.41 6.04
N VAL A 343 -12.93 8.64 5.55
CA VAL A 343 -13.12 8.96 4.15
C VAL A 343 -11.89 9.69 3.64
N TYR A 344 -11.29 9.16 2.58
CA TYR A 344 -10.15 9.76 1.90
C TYR A 344 -10.55 10.22 0.49
N ASP A 345 -10.38 11.51 0.23
CA ASP A 345 -10.59 12.09 -1.10
C ASP A 345 -9.36 11.83 -1.97
N THR A 346 -9.53 10.99 -2.99
CA THR A 346 -8.43 10.54 -3.85
C THR A 346 -7.82 11.66 -4.69
N LYS A 347 -8.61 12.71 -4.97
CA LYS A 347 -8.22 13.85 -5.80
C LYS A 347 -7.51 14.91 -4.96
N ASP A 348 -8.11 15.29 -3.85
CA ASP A 348 -7.59 16.37 -3.00
C ASP A 348 -6.56 15.86 -1.98
N LYS A 349 -6.39 14.53 -1.85
CA LYS A 349 -5.47 13.88 -0.91
C LYS A 349 -5.74 14.30 0.54
N THR A 350 -7.02 14.44 0.90
CA THR A 350 -7.47 14.83 2.24
C THR A 350 -8.29 13.73 2.87
N ALA A 351 -8.30 13.68 4.20
CA ALA A 351 -9.05 12.69 4.96
C ALA A 351 -9.95 13.35 6.01
N ALA A 352 -11.11 12.73 6.28
CA ALA A 352 -11.98 13.09 7.39
C ALA A 352 -12.52 11.82 8.04
N ALA A 353 -12.56 11.81 9.38
CA ALA A 353 -13.14 10.72 10.15
C ALA A 353 -14.49 11.15 10.74
N PHE A 354 -15.52 10.33 10.53
CA PHE A 354 -16.85 10.50 11.09
C PHE A 354 -17.10 9.38 12.10
N ILE A 355 -17.46 9.73 13.34
CA ILE A 355 -17.59 8.81 14.46
C ILE A 355 -19.02 8.89 14.98
N SER A 356 -19.60 7.73 15.31
CA SER A 356 -20.85 7.63 16.07
C SER A 356 -20.62 6.79 17.32
N ILE A 357 -21.01 7.31 18.47
CA ILE A 357 -21.07 6.53 19.71
C ILE A 357 -22.23 5.55 19.58
N ASN A 358 -21.95 4.25 19.65
CA ASN A 358 -22.93 3.17 19.49
C ASN A 358 -23.73 2.98 20.77
N SER A 359 -24.48 3.99 21.15
CA SER A 359 -25.35 3.93 22.31
C SER A 359 -26.53 4.84 22.10
N SER A 360 -27.69 4.32 22.48
CA SER A 360 -28.93 5.07 22.56
C SER A 360 -29.35 5.41 23.98
N VAL A 361 -28.51 5.05 24.96
CA VAL A 361 -28.87 5.00 26.38
C VAL A 361 -27.93 5.83 27.25
N TYR A 362 -26.80 6.28 26.70
CA TYR A 362 -25.92 7.21 27.39
C TYR A 362 -26.53 8.61 27.46
N ASN A 363 -26.28 9.28 28.58
CA ASN A 363 -26.66 10.67 28.77
C ASN A 363 -25.62 11.61 28.16
N THR A 364 -25.93 12.90 28.12
CA THR A 364 -25.07 13.93 27.53
C THR A 364 -23.68 14.04 28.20
N THR A 365 -23.59 13.80 29.51
CA THR A 365 -22.31 13.84 30.24
C THR A 365 -21.40 12.71 29.79
N THR A 366 -21.90 11.47 29.80
CA THR A 366 -21.16 10.30 29.32
C THR A 366 -20.77 10.46 27.85
N ILE A 367 -21.67 10.97 27.01
CA ILE A 367 -21.38 11.25 25.60
C ILE A 367 -20.22 12.25 25.45
N SER A 368 -20.18 13.30 26.27
CA SER A 368 -19.10 14.29 26.23
C SER A 368 -17.76 13.72 26.69
N GLU A 369 -17.76 12.78 27.64
CA GLU A 369 -16.55 12.08 28.11
C GLU A 369 -16.03 11.08 27.07
N LEU A 370 -16.95 10.43 26.34
CA LEU A 370 -16.62 9.46 25.29
C LEU A 370 -16.18 10.11 23.97
N ALA A 371 -16.36 11.42 23.79
CA ALA A 371 -15.87 12.15 22.63
C ALA A 371 -14.35 12.38 22.76
N PHE A 372 -13.56 11.56 22.07
CA PHE A 372 -12.10 11.56 22.19
C PHE A 372 -11.36 12.60 21.33
N CYS A 373 -12.09 13.38 20.52
CA CYS A 373 -11.51 14.43 19.68
C CYS A 373 -12.42 15.68 19.62
N PRO A 374 -11.87 16.85 19.26
CA PRO A 374 -12.69 18.02 18.95
C PRO A 374 -13.60 17.77 17.74
N ASN A 375 -14.89 18.09 17.86
CA ASN A 375 -15.85 17.91 16.77
C ASN A 375 -15.62 18.94 15.64
N THR A 376 -14.90 18.55 14.59
CA THR A 376 -14.49 19.42 13.47
C THR A 376 -15.63 19.83 12.54
N CYS A 377 -16.75 19.11 12.55
CA CYS A 377 -17.93 19.46 11.74
C CYS A 377 -18.91 20.40 12.47
N ASN A 378 -18.77 20.60 13.78
CA ASN A 378 -19.64 21.51 14.51
C ASN A 378 -19.41 22.97 14.09
N LYS A 379 -20.46 23.63 13.60
CA LYS A 379 -20.44 25.02 13.10
C LYS A 379 -19.40 25.29 12.01
N ASN A 380 -18.92 24.25 11.32
CA ASN A 380 -17.96 24.39 10.24
C ASN A 380 -18.68 24.40 8.88
N PRO A 381 -18.64 25.52 8.10
CA PRO A 381 -19.31 25.62 6.81
C PRO A 381 -18.88 24.56 5.79
N GLN A 382 -17.66 24.01 5.91
CA GLN A 382 -17.17 22.95 5.02
C GLN A 382 -17.97 21.63 5.15
N TYR A 383 -18.66 21.44 6.28
CA TYR A 383 -19.50 20.28 6.56
C TYR A 383 -21.01 20.56 6.43
N SER A 384 -21.39 21.68 5.79
CA SER A 384 -22.81 22.05 5.60
C SER A 384 -23.65 21.03 4.81
N TRP A 385 -23.00 20.11 4.08
CA TRP A 385 -23.63 18.99 3.38
C TRP A 385 -24.07 17.85 4.32
N LEU A 386 -23.54 17.80 5.54
CA LEU A 386 -23.85 16.81 6.57
C LEU A 386 -24.77 17.42 7.63
N LYS A 387 -25.87 16.73 7.93
CA LYS A 387 -26.80 17.10 9.00
C LYS A 387 -27.15 15.86 9.82
N TRP A 388 -26.73 15.85 11.07
CA TRP A 388 -27.10 14.86 12.06
C TRP A 388 -28.59 14.97 12.40
N ARG A 389 -29.25 13.84 12.67
CA ARG A 389 -30.68 13.78 12.96
C ARG A 389 -30.91 14.09 14.43
N PRO A 390 -31.74 15.09 14.77
CA PRO A 390 -32.02 15.39 16.17
C PRO A 390 -32.83 14.25 16.81
N ASN A 391 -32.54 13.95 18.07
CA ASN A 391 -33.31 13.04 18.95
C ASN A 391 -33.38 11.57 18.51
N ASP A 392 -32.46 11.08 17.69
CA ASP A 392 -32.36 9.64 17.42
C ASP A 392 -31.73 8.87 18.61
N GLY A 393 -31.15 9.58 19.57
CA GLY A 393 -30.54 9.01 20.76
C GLY A 393 -29.09 8.60 20.57
N THR A 394 -28.52 8.81 19.39
CA THR A 394 -27.08 8.66 19.15
C THR A 394 -26.37 10.01 19.14
N PHE A 395 -25.05 9.95 19.28
CA PHE A 395 -24.20 11.13 19.17
C PHE A 395 -23.09 10.86 18.19
N SER A 396 -23.02 11.71 17.17
CA SER A 396 -22.03 11.62 16.11
C SER A 396 -21.22 12.92 16.01
N PHE A 397 -19.95 12.77 15.70
CA PHE A 397 -18.98 13.86 15.63
C PHE A 397 -17.93 13.56 14.57
N CYS A 398 -17.17 14.58 14.20
CA CYS A 398 -16.11 14.45 13.20
C CYS A 398 -14.75 14.73 13.85
N CYS A 399 -13.76 13.89 13.54
CA CYS A 399 -12.39 14.08 13.98
C CYS A 399 -11.49 14.48 12.81
N ASP A 400 -10.44 15.24 13.12
CA ASP A 400 -9.26 15.26 12.27
C ASP A 400 -8.62 13.85 12.24
N TYR A 401 -8.02 13.50 11.11
CA TYR A 401 -7.36 12.21 10.93
C TYR A 401 -6.30 11.95 12.02
N HIS A 402 -5.47 12.93 12.36
CA HIS A 402 -4.38 12.75 13.31
C HIS A 402 -4.85 12.52 14.74
N ASP A 403 -5.99 13.08 15.13
CA ASP A 403 -6.59 12.80 16.44
C ASP A 403 -7.30 11.44 16.44
N PHE A 404 -7.95 11.09 15.32
CA PHE A 404 -8.61 9.80 15.16
C PHE A 404 -7.64 8.62 15.28
N ILE A 405 -6.49 8.65 14.60
CA ILE A 405 -5.53 7.53 14.64
C ILE A 405 -4.77 7.38 15.98
N LYS A 406 -4.90 8.34 16.90
CA LYS A 406 -4.37 8.18 18.27
C LYS A 406 -5.22 7.20 19.06
N GLU A 407 -6.53 7.20 18.84
CA GLU A 407 -7.48 6.31 19.50
C GLU A 407 -7.51 4.92 18.84
N ILE A 408 -7.47 4.86 17.51
CA ILE A 408 -7.58 3.59 16.78
C ILE A 408 -6.19 2.97 16.53
N ASP A 409 -5.77 2.09 17.43
CA ASP A 409 -4.43 1.50 17.48
C ASP A 409 -4.11 0.48 16.37
N TYR A 410 -5.13 -0.14 15.79
CA TYR A 410 -5.00 -1.15 14.75
C TYR A 410 -4.99 -0.60 13.30
N LEU A 411 -5.07 0.73 13.12
CA LEU A 411 -4.92 1.38 11.82
C LEU A 411 -3.47 1.86 11.59
N PRO A 412 -2.93 1.80 10.36
CA PRO A 412 -1.61 2.34 10.02
C PRO A 412 -1.46 3.84 10.37
N LYS A 413 -0.40 4.21 11.10
CA LYS A 413 -0.25 5.55 11.71
C LYS A 413 0.41 6.61 10.81
N ARG A 414 0.97 6.24 9.65
CA ARG A 414 1.89 7.11 8.88
C ARG A 414 1.24 7.89 7.73
N ASP A 415 0.16 7.40 7.13
CA ASP A 415 -0.54 8.05 6.01
C ASP A 415 -1.99 7.53 5.91
N PRO A 416 -3.02 8.38 5.74
CA PRO A 416 -4.38 7.93 5.43
C PRO A 416 -4.45 6.95 4.25
N MET A 417 -3.59 7.11 3.23
CA MET A 417 -3.48 6.15 2.12
C MET A 417 -2.97 4.80 2.60
N ASN A 418 -1.99 4.76 3.50
CA ASN A 418 -1.51 3.49 4.06
C ASN A 418 -2.59 2.74 4.84
N VAL A 419 -3.59 3.45 5.39
CA VAL A 419 -4.79 2.82 5.98
C VAL A 419 -5.66 2.12 4.92
N LEU A 420 -5.58 2.56 3.67
CA LEU A 420 -6.40 2.15 2.52
C LEU A 420 -5.64 1.27 1.50
N LEU A 421 -4.32 1.10 1.64
CA LEU A 421 -3.48 0.25 0.79
C LEU A 421 -3.63 -1.25 1.06
N PHE A 422 -4.54 -1.67 1.94
CA PHE A 422 -4.90 -3.09 2.10
C PHE A 422 -5.66 -3.66 0.90
N THR A 423 -6.10 -2.79 -0.02
CA THR A 423 -7.10 -3.01 -1.09
C THR A 423 -6.64 -3.91 -2.24
N GLY A 424 -6.72 -5.23 -2.07
CA GLY A 424 -6.96 -6.19 -3.16
C GLY A 424 -8.33 -6.03 -3.88
N LEU A 425 -8.99 -4.86 -3.83
CA LEU A 425 -10.28 -4.48 -4.43
C LEU A 425 -10.17 -4.05 -5.89
N PHE A 426 -8.96 -4.15 -6.42
CA PHE A 426 -8.67 -3.97 -7.82
C PHE A 426 -8.35 -5.36 -8.40
N PRO A 427 -9.10 -5.83 -9.42
CA PRO A 427 -8.44 -6.66 -10.42
C PRO A 427 -7.31 -5.79 -10.95
N TYR A 428 -6.07 -6.24 -10.74
CA TYR A 428 -4.85 -5.77 -11.37
C TYR A 428 -5.16 -5.14 -12.74
N ARG A 429 -5.23 -3.82 -12.82
CA ARG A 429 -5.00 -3.10 -14.07
C ARG A 429 -3.50 -2.93 -14.13
N GLU A 430 -2.88 -3.82 -14.89
CA GLU A 430 -1.45 -3.93 -15.20
C GLU A 430 -0.55 -2.89 -14.51
N GLU A 431 -0.08 -3.21 -13.30
CA GLU A 431 0.96 -2.42 -12.61
C GLU A 431 2.17 -2.24 -13.53
N CYS A 432 2.79 -1.06 -13.51
CA CYS A 432 4.11 -0.95 -14.12
C CYS A 432 5.12 -1.62 -13.20
N VAL A 433 5.92 -2.55 -13.73
CA VAL A 433 6.99 -3.25 -13.02
C VAL A 433 8.30 -2.98 -13.73
N LEU A 434 9.18 -2.22 -13.09
CA LEU A 434 10.50 -1.91 -13.59
C LEU A 434 11.55 -2.83 -12.96
N ASN A 435 12.33 -3.48 -13.81
CA ASN A 435 13.55 -4.13 -13.41
C ASN A 435 14.73 -3.14 -13.50
N ILE A 436 15.30 -2.78 -12.36
CA ILE A 436 16.38 -1.77 -12.26
C ILE A 436 17.62 -2.07 -13.13
N THR A 437 17.79 -3.32 -13.57
CA THR A 437 18.94 -3.72 -14.39
C THR A 437 18.70 -3.65 -15.89
N ARG A 438 17.43 -3.67 -16.30
CA ARG A 438 17.01 -3.74 -17.71
C ARG A 438 16.28 -2.47 -18.15
N ASP A 439 15.47 -1.90 -17.26
CA ASP A 439 14.44 -0.92 -17.61
C ASP A 439 14.84 0.52 -17.27
N LEU A 440 16.04 0.74 -16.72
CA LEU A 440 16.63 2.06 -16.49
C LEU A 440 17.68 2.40 -17.56
N ALA A 441 17.68 3.65 -18.02
CA ALA A 441 18.64 4.11 -19.00
C ALA A 441 20.08 4.17 -18.43
N LYS A 442 21.08 3.90 -19.28
CA LYS A 442 22.51 3.98 -18.89
C LYS A 442 22.96 5.39 -18.51
N VAL A 443 22.40 6.40 -19.18
CA VAL A 443 22.53 7.83 -18.80
C VAL A 443 21.16 8.24 -18.29
N GLY A 444 20.81 7.74 -17.10
CA GLY A 444 19.50 7.88 -16.51
C GLY A 444 19.28 9.26 -15.87
N PRO A 445 18.03 9.75 -15.84
CA PRO A 445 17.62 10.84 -14.97
C PRO A 445 17.78 10.50 -13.49
N VAL A 446 17.73 11.55 -12.66
CA VAL A 446 17.40 11.42 -11.25
C VAL A 446 15.91 11.18 -11.16
N TYR A 447 15.54 10.03 -10.61
CA TYR A 447 14.14 9.62 -10.43
C TYR A 447 13.68 10.01 -9.04
N ILE A 448 12.68 10.90 -8.96
CA ILE A 448 12.11 11.38 -7.71
C ILE A 448 10.65 10.91 -7.62
N ARG A 449 10.33 10.20 -6.55
CA ARG A 449 8.99 9.70 -6.25
C ARG A 449 8.67 10.02 -4.79
N ASP A 450 7.46 10.54 -4.53
CA ASP A 450 7.02 10.89 -3.17
C ASP A 450 7.97 11.85 -2.41
N ASN A 451 8.57 12.80 -3.14
CA ASN A 451 9.59 13.73 -2.65
C ASN A 451 10.89 13.08 -2.14
N ASP A 452 11.19 11.85 -2.53
CA ASP A 452 12.44 11.16 -2.25
C ASP A 452 13.01 10.48 -3.51
N TYR A 453 14.22 9.93 -3.43
CA TYR A 453 14.77 9.11 -4.50
C TYR A 453 13.92 7.84 -4.70
N MET A 454 13.73 7.48 -5.97
CA MET A 454 13.00 6.27 -6.32
C MET A 454 13.85 5.01 -6.03
N ASP A 455 13.48 4.28 -4.99
CA ASP A 455 14.09 3.01 -4.60
C ASP A 455 13.21 1.78 -4.94
N PRO A 456 13.79 0.56 -5.06
CA PRO A 456 13.05 -0.68 -5.13
C PRO A 456 12.07 -0.85 -3.96
N ASN A 457 10.80 -1.10 -4.29
CA ASN A 457 9.72 -1.27 -3.31
C ASN A 457 9.23 -2.73 -3.20
N LYS A 458 9.88 -3.67 -3.91
CA LYS A 458 9.62 -5.11 -3.80
C LYS A 458 10.83 -5.90 -3.28
N PRO A 459 10.62 -7.04 -2.61
CA PRO A 459 11.71 -7.87 -2.07
C PRO A 459 12.69 -8.42 -3.13
N ASP A 460 12.28 -8.50 -4.39
CA ASP A 460 13.10 -8.97 -5.51
C ASP A 460 13.96 -7.86 -6.14
N GLY A 461 13.87 -6.63 -5.62
CA GLY A 461 14.60 -5.47 -6.13
C GLY A 461 13.94 -4.79 -7.34
N SER A 462 12.70 -5.16 -7.69
CA SER A 462 11.89 -4.43 -8.68
C SER A 462 11.24 -3.18 -8.08
N ILE A 463 10.86 -2.25 -8.96
CA ILE A 463 10.07 -1.05 -8.61
C ILE A 463 8.70 -1.19 -9.27
N THR A 464 7.64 -1.15 -8.48
CA THR A 464 6.27 -1.17 -8.99
C THR A 464 5.58 0.17 -8.86
N PHE A 465 4.72 0.49 -9.82
CA PHE A 465 3.88 1.67 -9.85
C PHE A 465 2.42 1.26 -9.96
N ASP A 466 1.57 1.96 -9.22
CA ASP A 466 0.13 1.83 -9.35
C ASP A 466 -0.34 2.58 -10.62
N GLU A 467 -1.55 2.29 -11.10
CA GLU A 467 -2.11 2.98 -12.26
C GLU A 467 -2.20 4.50 -12.00
N ALA A 468 -1.65 5.30 -12.92
CA ALA A 468 -1.50 6.75 -12.79
C ALA A 468 -0.55 7.27 -11.68
N ASP A 469 0.20 6.40 -11.00
CA ASP A 469 1.40 6.83 -10.27
C ASP A 469 2.36 7.51 -11.25
N SER A 470 3.07 8.50 -10.73
CA SER A 470 4.08 9.21 -11.52
C SER A 470 5.40 9.27 -10.79
N VAL A 471 6.47 9.31 -11.58
CA VAL A 471 7.82 9.62 -11.11
C VAL A 471 8.31 10.85 -11.86
N THR A 472 8.86 11.79 -11.12
CA THR A 472 9.55 12.94 -11.72
C THR A 472 10.91 12.47 -12.21
N VAL A 473 11.18 12.68 -13.49
CA VAL A 473 12.47 12.41 -14.13
C VAL A 473 13.21 13.74 -14.33
N ALA A 474 14.38 13.87 -13.72
CA ALA A 474 15.15 15.11 -13.72
C ALA A 474 16.57 14.91 -14.24
N CYS A 475 17.02 15.82 -15.11
CA CYS A 475 18.38 15.90 -15.64
C CYS A 475 19.07 17.17 -15.12
N PRO A 476 19.35 17.29 -13.81
CA PRO A 476 19.87 18.51 -13.21
C PRO A 476 21.25 18.90 -13.75
N GLY A 477 21.47 20.21 -13.89
CA GLY A 477 22.74 20.82 -14.30
C GLY A 477 22.67 21.57 -15.63
N THR A 478 23.61 22.47 -15.87
CA THR A 478 23.59 23.34 -17.07
C THR A 478 23.59 22.52 -18.38
N ASN A 479 22.70 22.88 -19.31
CA ASN A 479 22.56 22.27 -20.64
C ASN A 479 22.30 20.74 -20.63
N ARG A 480 21.53 20.25 -19.66
CA ARG A 480 21.14 18.84 -19.55
C ARG A 480 19.62 18.73 -19.68
N TRP A 481 19.17 17.84 -20.56
CA TRP A 481 17.76 17.74 -20.93
C TRP A 481 17.28 16.30 -20.86
N VAL A 482 16.01 16.11 -20.53
CA VAL A 482 15.34 14.82 -20.65
C VAL A 482 15.21 14.47 -22.12
N MET A 483 15.58 13.24 -22.45
CA MET A 483 15.54 12.67 -23.79
C MET A 483 14.49 11.56 -23.80
N LEU A 484 13.57 11.59 -24.75
CA LEU A 484 12.57 10.54 -24.97
C LEU A 484 12.89 9.81 -26.27
N SER A 485 13.23 8.53 -26.18
CA SER A 485 13.64 7.70 -27.32
C SER A 485 14.78 8.33 -28.15
N GLY A 486 15.71 9.02 -27.48
CA GLY A 486 16.85 9.71 -28.10
C GLY A 486 16.54 11.10 -28.66
N VAL A 487 15.32 11.62 -28.50
CA VAL A 487 14.93 12.98 -28.92
C VAL A 487 14.97 13.93 -27.73
N ASN A 488 15.62 15.09 -27.90
CA ASN A 488 15.73 16.11 -26.87
C ASN A 488 14.41 16.87 -26.67
N THR A 489 13.92 16.93 -25.44
CA THR A 489 12.67 17.63 -25.07
C THR A 489 12.87 19.10 -24.70
N ASN A 490 14.12 19.59 -24.59
CA ASN A 490 14.48 20.89 -24.02
C ASN A 490 13.90 21.15 -22.63
N SER A 491 13.57 20.08 -21.89
CA SER A 491 13.06 20.15 -20.53
C SER A 491 14.03 19.47 -19.57
N GLU A 492 14.41 20.14 -18.49
CA GLU A 492 15.30 19.57 -17.46
C GLU A 492 14.55 18.60 -16.53
N VAL A 493 13.22 18.71 -16.47
CA VAL A 493 12.36 17.93 -15.58
C VAL A 493 11.04 17.62 -16.28
N LEU A 494 10.63 16.36 -16.29
CA LEU A 494 9.33 15.89 -16.76
C LEU A 494 8.72 14.92 -15.75
N ASP A 495 7.42 14.71 -15.81
CA ASP A 495 6.74 13.68 -15.04
C ASP A 495 6.40 12.50 -15.96
N ALA A 496 6.74 11.30 -15.51
CA ALA A 496 6.45 10.06 -16.19
C ALA A 496 5.35 9.31 -15.44
N ALA A 497 4.18 9.17 -16.06
CA ALA A 497 3.04 8.48 -15.47
C ALA A 497 2.96 7.02 -15.95
N CYS A 498 2.75 6.08 -15.04
CA CYS A 498 2.61 4.66 -15.38
C CYS A 498 1.45 4.43 -16.35
N VAL A 499 1.67 3.61 -17.38
CA VAL A 499 0.65 3.14 -18.33
C VAL A 499 0.38 1.65 -18.12
N SER A 500 1.36 0.78 -18.41
CA SER A 500 1.37 -0.63 -18.01
C SER A 500 2.73 -1.30 -18.25
N GLY A 501 3.05 -2.36 -17.51
CA GLY A 501 4.29 -3.13 -17.73
C GLY A 501 5.55 -2.30 -17.50
N ASP A 502 6.38 -2.08 -18.51
CA ASP A 502 7.53 -1.16 -18.43
C ASP A 502 7.28 0.17 -19.13
N THR A 503 6.03 0.49 -19.49
CA THR A 503 5.69 1.65 -20.34
C THR A 503 5.08 2.81 -19.56
N PHE A 504 5.49 4.02 -19.93
CA PHE A 504 5.14 5.26 -19.24
C PHE A 504 4.75 6.34 -20.23
N ARG A 505 3.83 7.20 -19.80
CA ARG A 505 3.43 8.41 -20.52
C ARG A 505 4.26 9.58 -20.03
N VAL A 506 5.02 10.20 -20.94
CA VAL A 506 5.86 11.37 -20.68
C VAL A 506 5.67 12.38 -21.81
N ASP A 507 5.31 13.62 -21.47
CA ASP A 507 5.08 14.70 -22.45
C ASP A 507 4.15 14.28 -23.62
N GLY A 508 3.07 13.56 -23.28
CA GLY A 508 2.08 13.05 -24.25
C GLY A 508 2.50 11.80 -25.04
N GLN A 509 3.74 11.33 -24.94
CA GLN A 509 4.23 10.11 -25.60
C GLN A 509 4.16 8.92 -24.66
N VAL A 510 3.83 7.72 -25.18
CA VAL A 510 3.87 6.45 -24.43
C VAL A 510 5.06 5.64 -24.93
N LEU A 511 6.02 5.37 -24.05
CA LEU A 511 7.28 4.69 -24.38
C LEU A 511 7.75 3.79 -23.23
N PRO A 512 8.59 2.77 -23.50
CA PRO A 512 9.27 2.02 -22.46
C PRO A 512 10.11 2.94 -21.56
N PHE A 513 10.16 2.66 -20.26
CA PHE A 513 10.83 3.51 -19.27
C PHE A 513 12.33 3.66 -19.53
N LYS A 514 12.96 2.61 -20.10
CA LYS A 514 14.38 2.62 -20.50
C LYS A 514 14.71 3.66 -21.57
N ASP A 515 13.70 4.14 -22.30
CA ASP A 515 13.87 5.12 -23.37
C ASP A 515 13.77 6.56 -22.83
N ILE A 516 13.50 6.73 -21.53
CA ILE A 516 13.60 8.00 -20.81
C ILE A 516 15.03 8.14 -20.28
N SER A 517 15.78 9.09 -20.82
CA SER A 517 17.21 9.28 -20.51
C SER A 517 17.57 10.76 -20.36
N CYS A 518 18.82 11.07 -20.02
CA CYS A 518 19.36 12.43 -20.08
C CYS A 518 20.33 12.60 -21.24
N SER A 519 20.41 13.82 -21.79
CA SER A 519 21.39 14.18 -22.81
C SER A 519 22.84 14.06 -22.32
N SER A 520 23.05 14.09 -20.99
CA SER A 520 24.32 13.90 -20.30
C SER A 520 24.06 13.52 -18.84
N GLN A 521 25.05 12.96 -18.15
CA GLN A 521 24.91 12.55 -16.74
C GLN A 521 24.43 13.72 -15.86
N PRO A 522 23.41 13.50 -15.01
CA PRO A 522 22.97 14.46 -14.00
C PRO A 522 24.11 15.03 -13.15
N TYR A 523 24.08 16.33 -12.90
CA TYR A 523 25.06 17.02 -12.07
C TYR A 523 24.65 16.97 -10.60
N TYR A 524 25.47 16.33 -9.76
CA TYR A 524 25.34 16.33 -8.31
C TYR A 524 26.08 17.52 -7.69
N THR A 525 25.66 17.97 -6.51
CA THR A 525 26.28 19.08 -5.80
C THR A 525 26.20 18.89 -4.28
N ALA A 526 26.97 19.69 -3.53
CA ALA A 526 26.91 19.75 -2.08
C ALA A 526 26.47 21.14 -1.62
N GLU A 527 25.66 21.21 -0.58
CA GLU A 527 25.27 22.46 0.09
C GLU A 527 25.77 22.42 1.55
N GLU A 528 26.44 23.49 1.97
CA GLU A 528 26.87 23.66 3.36
C GLU A 528 25.64 23.89 4.26
N THR A 529 25.53 23.15 5.35
CA THR A 529 24.47 23.35 6.33
C THR A 529 24.94 24.29 7.44
N ARG A 530 24.00 24.73 8.29
CA ARG A 530 24.35 25.51 9.50
C ARG A 530 24.90 24.64 10.63
N ASN A 531 24.85 23.32 10.49
CA ASN A 531 25.21 22.39 11.55
C ASN A 531 26.73 22.19 11.57
N LYS A 532 27.32 22.37 12.76
CA LYS A 532 28.71 21.98 13.02
C LYS A 532 28.74 20.51 13.46
N CYS A 533 29.85 19.87 13.18
CA CYS A 533 30.14 18.50 13.58
C CYS A 533 31.52 18.45 14.25
N HIS A 534 32.03 17.25 14.56
CA HIS A 534 33.24 17.08 15.37
C HIS A 534 34.43 17.94 14.89
N GLY A 535 35.14 18.59 15.82
CA GLY A 535 36.25 19.50 15.51
C GLY A 535 35.79 20.84 14.93
N HIS A 536 36.48 21.31 13.88
CA HIS A 536 36.09 22.49 13.08
C HIS A 536 35.17 22.10 11.90
N GLY A 537 34.74 20.84 11.82
CA GLY A 537 33.89 20.30 10.78
C GLY A 537 32.53 20.98 10.68
N THR A 538 32.04 21.11 9.44
CA THR A 538 30.67 21.53 9.13
C THR A 538 29.96 20.42 8.39
N VAL A 539 28.68 20.20 8.67
CA VAL A 539 27.89 19.21 7.95
C VAL A 539 27.53 19.77 6.57
N TYR A 540 27.78 18.99 5.53
CA TYR A 540 27.36 19.24 4.15
C TYR A 540 26.32 18.20 3.78
N ARG A 541 25.27 18.65 3.11
CA ARG A 541 24.35 17.75 2.44
C ARG A 541 24.79 17.60 0.99
N VAL A 542 24.88 16.36 0.53
CA VAL A 542 25.30 16.03 -0.84
C VAL A 542 24.15 15.34 -1.55
N GLY A 543 23.87 15.72 -2.78
CA GLY A 543 22.76 15.17 -3.55
C GLY A 543 22.52 15.93 -4.85
N TYR A 544 21.25 16.04 -5.25
CA TYR A 544 20.86 16.63 -6.52
C TYR A 544 19.95 17.84 -6.31
N LYS A 545 20.24 18.92 -7.02
CA LYS A 545 19.39 20.11 -7.04
C LYS A 545 18.45 20.05 -8.25
N VAL A 546 17.19 19.74 -8.01
CA VAL A 546 16.15 19.68 -9.04
C VAL A 546 15.28 20.93 -8.91
N LYS A 547 15.35 21.82 -9.90
CA LYS A 547 14.77 23.17 -9.84
C LYS A 547 15.22 23.92 -8.56
N GLN A 548 14.30 24.17 -7.62
CA GLN A 548 14.56 24.88 -6.37
C GLN A 548 14.68 23.96 -5.16
N THR A 549 14.51 22.65 -5.36
CA THR A 549 14.54 21.66 -4.28
C THR A 549 15.87 20.92 -4.28
N PHE A 550 16.50 20.82 -3.12
CA PHE A 550 17.69 20.00 -2.92
C PHE A 550 17.27 18.65 -2.34
N TYR A 551 17.45 17.59 -3.12
CA TYR A 551 17.27 16.21 -2.67
C TYR A 551 18.60 15.75 -2.10
N GLU A 552 18.62 15.47 -0.79
CA GLU A 552 19.81 15.06 -0.05
C GLU A 552 19.96 13.54 -0.14
N LEU A 553 21.11 13.07 -0.63
CA LEU A 553 21.45 11.65 -0.68
C LEU A 553 22.17 11.21 0.59
N TYR A 554 23.06 12.06 1.11
CA TYR A 554 23.75 11.85 2.38
C TYR A 554 24.28 13.15 2.97
N GLU A 555 24.52 13.14 4.28
CA GLU A 555 25.29 14.16 4.96
C GLU A 555 26.74 13.73 5.15
N ALA A 556 27.66 14.68 5.04
CA ALA A 556 29.08 14.51 5.31
C ALA A 556 29.55 15.61 6.26
N CYS A 557 30.14 15.21 7.39
CA CYS A 557 30.88 16.15 8.23
C CYS A 557 32.22 16.45 7.55
N PHE A 558 32.42 17.64 7.01
CA PHE A 558 33.62 18.05 6.28
C PHE A 558 34.29 19.25 6.96
N ASP A 559 35.57 19.12 7.24
CA ASP A 559 36.44 20.19 7.73
C ASP A 559 37.06 20.91 6.52
N LYS A 560 36.71 22.18 6.32
CA LYS A 560 37.19 23.01 5.21
C LYS A 560 38.65 23.43 5.38
N ASP A 561 39.13 23.56 6.61
CA ASP A 561 40.49 24.00 6.91
C ASP A 561 41.48 22.85 6.70
N LEU A 562 41.02 21.62 7.02
CA LEU A 562 41.80 20.39 6.90
C LEU A 562 41.46 19.54 5.66
N LEU A 563 40.47 19.97 4.86
CA LEU A 563 40.00 19.32 3.63
C LEU A 563 39.66 17.81 3.78
N HIS A 564 38.99 17.39 4.86
CA HIS A 564 38.64 15.97 5.10
C HIS A 564 37.32 15.74 5.85
N THR A 565 36.76 14.52 5.80
CA THR A 565 35.51 14.15 6.49
C THR A 565 35.71 13.38 7.82
N HIS A 566 34.85 13.60 8.85
CA HIS A 566 35.01 13.01 10.21
C HIS A 566 34.25 11.67 10.46
N TYR A 567 34.72 10.90 11.46
CA TYR A 567 34.56 9.46 11.76
C TYR A 567 33.14 8.86 11.90
N PHE A 568 32.81 7.82 11.12
CA PHE A 568 31.61 6.98 11.26
C PHE A 568 31.89 5.51 10.94
N LEU A 569 31.01 4.60 11.35
CA LEU A 569 31.07 3.18 10.98
C LEU A 569 30.42 2.97 9.61
N THR A 570 31.09 2.18 8.78
CA THR A 570 30.64 1.76 7.44
C THR A 570 30.41 0.26 7.42
N ARG A 571 29.73 -0.20 6.36
CA ARG A 571 29.70 -1.63 6.00
C ARG A 571 31.05 -2.00 5.41
N GLY A 572 31.95 -2.53 6.23
CA GLY A 572 33.25 -3.03 5.80
C GLY A 572 33.10 -4.36 5.06
N HIS A 573 33.46 -4.40 3.78
CA HIS A 573 33.36 -5.61 2.96
C HIS A 573 34.49 -6.58 3.31
N LEU A 574 34.17 -7.86 3.54
CA LEU A 574 35.16 -8.89 3.83
C LEU A 574 35.78 -9.44 2.53
N ALA A 575 34.95 -9.83 1.57
CA ALA A 575 35.34 -10.06 0.19
C ALA A 575 35.13 -8.77 -0.62
N ALA A 576 36.22 -8.20 -1.13
CA ALA A 576 36.16 -6.91 -1.81
C ALA A 576 35.48 -7.06 -3.17
N ARG A 577 34.62 -6.10 -3.52
CA ARG A 577 34.04 -6.04 -4.88
C ARG A 577 35.12 -6.10 -5.96
N ALA A 578 36.24 -5.44 -5.73
CA ALA A 578 37.34 -5.32 -6.68
C ALA A 578 38.14 -6.62 -6.90
N ASP A 579 37.88 -7.67 -6.11
CA ASP A 579 38.51 -8.98 -6.31
C ASP A 579 37.80 -9.82 -7.39
N TYR A 580 36.66 -9.35 -7.90
CA TYR A 580 35.80 -10.07 -8.85
C TYR A 580 35.64 -9.32 -10.16
N THR A 581 35.47 -10.07 -11.26
CA THR A 581 35.51 -9.51 -12.62
C THR A 581 34.12 -9.27 -13.19
N THR A 582 33.18 -10.18 -12.97
CA THR A 582 31.85 -10.09 -13.59
C THR A 582 30.87 -9.24 -12.76
N SER A 583 29.85 -8.70 -13.42
CA SER A 583 28.79 -7.95 -12.74
C SER A 583 27.96 -8.81 -11.78
N ALA A 584 27.90 -10.12 -11.98
CA ALA A 584 27.18 -11.05 -11.10
C ALA A 584 27.98 -11.32 -9.82
N GLU A 585 29.28 -11.62 -9.94
CA GLU A 585 30.17 -11.84 -8.80
C GLU A 585 30.31 -10.58 -7.95
N THR A 586 30.54 -9.43 -8.60
CA THR A 586 30.65 -8.14 -7.89
C THR A 586 29.36 -7.78 -7.15
N ARG A 587 28.18 -8.11 -7.68
CA ARG A 587 26.89 -7.92 -6.98
C ARG A 587 26.72 -8.86 -5.79
N ALA A 588 27.16 -10.11 -5.89
CA ALA A 588 27.09 -11.07 -4.79
C ALA A 588 27.88 -10.58 -3.54
N THR A 589 28.95 -9.79 -3.74
CA THR A 589 29.75 -9.22 -2.64
C THR A 589 28.98 -8.26 -1.73
N PHE A 590 27.83 -7.72 -2.16
CA PHE A 590 27.03 -6.79 -1.35
C PHE A 590 26.05 -7.48 -0.39
N HIS A 591 26.04 -8.81 -0.33
CA HIS A 591 25.24 -9.54 0.66
C HIS A 591 25.73 -9.24 2.10
N TYR A 592 24.83 -9.03 3.06
CA TYR A 592 25.18 -8.64 4.43
C TYR A 592 26.06 -9.64 5.18
N VAL A 593 26.02 -10.93 4.81
CA VAL A 593 26.93 -11.96 5.35
C VAL A 593 28.41 -11.64 5.07
N ASN A 594 28.68 -10.82 4.05
CA ASN A 594 30.01 -10.38 3.64
C ASN A 594 30.38 -9.00 4.20
N ALA A 595 29.63 -8.47 5.18
CA ALA A 595 29.85 -7.15 5.75
C ALA A 595 29.98 -7.21 7.27
N ALA A 596 30.88 -6.39 7.82
CA ALA A 596 31.00 -6.15 9.26
C ALA A 596 31.17 -4.65 9.56
N PRO A 597 30.76 -4.16 10.75
CA PRO A 597 30.94 -2.77 11.12
C PRO A 597 32.42 -2.36 11.15
N GLN A 598 32.83 -1.44 10.28
CA GLN A 598 34.22 -1.01 10.18
C GLN A 598 34.32 0.52 10.18
N TRP A 599 35.26 1.08 10.93
CA TRP A 599 35.49 2.53 10.90
C TRP A 599 35.87 2.97 9.49
N MET A 600 35.17 3.98 8.99
CA MET A 600 35.31 4.48 7.62
C MET A 600 36.76 4.77 7.25
N ARG A 601 37.52 5.36 8.17
CA ARG A 601 38.92 5.68 7.95
C ARG A 601 39.80 4.45 7.76
N GLY A 602 39.60 3.39 8.54
CA GLY A 602 40.31 2.13 8.34
C GLY A 602 39.90 1.41 7.06
N ASN A 603 38.59 1.42 6.77
CA ASN A 603 38.04 0.79 5.57
C ASN A 603 38.59 1.45 4.28
N ALA A 604 38.56 2.78 4.20
CA ALA A 604 39.08 3.55 3.07
C ALA A 604 40.62 3.79 3.14
N GLY A 605 41.23 3.48 4.29
CA GLY A 605 42.64 3.69 4.61
C GLY A 605 43.47 2.43 4.37
N ASP A 606 44.10 1.94 5.42
CA ASP A 606 44.94 0.75 5.46
C ASP A 606 44.28 -0.48 4.83
N TRP A 607 43.00 -0.72 5.10
CA TRP A 607 42.30 -1.90 4.58
C TRP A 607 42.17 -1.85 3.06
N GLY A 608 41.75 -0.71 2.51
CA GLY A 608 41.72 -0.48 1.07
C GLY A 608 43.11 -0.52 0.44
N ALA A 609 44.13 -0.01 1.12
CA ALA A 609 45.52 -0.03 0.66
C ALA A 609 46.07 -1.47 0.59
N LEU A 610 45.80 -2.30 1.60
CA LEU A 610 46.13 -3.72 1.62
C LEU A 610 45.48 -4.45 0.44
N GLU A 611 44.18 -4.24 0.24
CA GLU A 611 43.44 -4.88 -0.84
C GLU A 611 44.02 -4.54 -2.22
N GLU A 612 44.33 -3.27 -2.45
CA GLU A 612 44.92 -2.79 -3.70
C GLU A 612 46.35 -3.34 -3.91
N ALA A 613 47.17 -3.29 -2.86
CA ALA A 613 48.54 -3.80 -2.89
C ALA A 613 48.58 -5.31 -3.10
N LEU A 614 47.69 -6.06 -2.43
CA LEU A 614 47.61 -7.51 -2.54
C LEU A 614 47.22 -7.95 -3.95
N ARG A 615 46.23 -7.30 -4.57
CA ARG A 615 45.85 -7.58 -5.97
C ARG A 615 47.04 -7.40 -6.91
N ARG A 616 47.78 -6.29 -6.80
CA ARG A 616 49.01 -6.07 -7.58
C ARG A 616 50.08 -7.12 -7.29
N ARG A 617 50.24 -7.53 -6.03
CA ARG A 617 51.24 -8.52 -5.63
C ARG A 617 50.94 -9.89 -6.24
N VAL A 618 49.69 -10.34 -6.13
CA VAL A 618 49.21 -11.59 -6.73
C VAL A 618 49.39 -11.56 -8.25
N GLN A 619 49.01 -10.45 -8.90
CA GLN A 619 49.23 -10.25 -10.34
C GLN A 619 50.72 -10.35 -10.71
N SER A 620 51.62 -9.70 -9.96
CA SER A 620 53.06 -9.71 -10.25
C SER A 620 53.70 -11.10 -10.09
N ARG A 621 53.15 -11.93 -9.19
CA ARG A 621 53.66 -13.28 -8.92
C ARG A 621 53.12 -14.32 -9.91
N GLY A 622 51.96 -14.07 -10.52
CA GLY A 622 51.31 -15.00 -11.44
C GLY A 622 50.91 -16.33 -10.78
N SER A 623 50.60 -16.30 -9.49
CA SER A 623 50.24 -17.46 -8.67
C SER A 623 48.94 -17.21 -7.92
N ASP A 624 47.99 -18.13 -8.04
CA ASP A 624 46.71 -18.03 -7.34
C ASP A 624 46.88 -18.16 -5.83
N VAL A 625 46.25 -17.25 -5.10
CA VAL A 625 46.19 -17.25 -3.64
C VAL A 625 44.77 -17.52 -3.16
N LEU A 626 44.65 -18.22 -2.05
CA LEU A 626 43.42 -18.29 -1.27
C LEU A 626 43.45 -17.18 -0.23
N VAL A 627 42.45 -16.32 -0.24
CA VAL A 627 42.27 -15.27 0.77
C VAL A 627 41.13 -15.66 1.69
N THR A 628 41.41 -15.72 3.00
CA THR A 628 40.39 -15.86 4.04
C THR A 628 40.30 -14.55 4.80
N THR A 629 39.19 -13.83 4.62
CA THR A 629 38.90 -12.60 5.35
C THR A 629 37.94 -12.89 6.49
N GLY A 630 38.18 -12.28 7.65
CA GLY A 630 37.25 -12.38 8.76
C GLY A 630 37.46 -11.28 9.80
N THR A 631 36.73 -11.41 10.89
CA THR A 631 36.77 -10.50 12.03
C THR A 631 37.01 -11.26 13.33
N HIS A 632 37.56 -10.59 14.34
CA HIS A 632 37.80 -11.19 15.64
C HIS A 632 37.65 -10.19 16.80
N GLY A 633 37.18 -10.68 17.94
CA GLY A 633 36.93 -9.90 19.16
C GLY A 633 35.83 -8.86 19.02
N VAL A 634 35.44 -8.23 20.13
CA VAL A 634 34.54 -7.07 20.16
C VAL A 634 35.35 -5.85 20.58
N MET A 635 35.23 -4.74 19.85
CA MET A 635 35.98 -3.54 20.18
C MET A 635 35.42 -2.87 21.43
N THR A 636 36.28 -2.14 22.15
CA THR A 636 35.87 -1.38 23.34
C THR A 636 36.18 0.10 23.24
N LEU A 637 35.31 0.97 23.74
CA LEU A 637 35.56 2.41 23.87
C LEU A 637 35.27 2.88 25.30
N PRO A 638 35.96 3.91 25.81
CA PRO A 638 35.69 4.43 27.14
C PRO A 638 34.31 5.10 27.18
N ASP A 639 33.52 4.79 28.22
CA ASP A 639 32.30 5.53 28.56
C ASP A 639 32.65 6.91 29.17
N SER A 640 31.63 7.69 29.54
CA SER A 640 31.81 9.02 30.15
C SER A 640 32.58 9.01 31.47
N GLU A 641 32.70 7.84 32.11
CA GLU A 641 33.48 7.62 33.34
C GLU A 641 34.86 7.04 33.04
N GLY A 642 35.22 6.88 31.77
CA GLY A 642 36.49 6.32 31.32
C GLY A 642 36.56 4.78 31.35
N ARG A 643 35.46 4.08 31.62
CA ARG A 643 35.44 2.61 31.64
C ARG A 643 35.28 2.06 30.23
N MET A 644 36.13 1.12 29.84
CA MET A 644 36.05 0.48 28.53
C MET A 644 34.77 -0.35 28.42
N ARG A 645 33.94 -0.08 27.40
CA ARG A 645 32.68 -0.78 27.10
C ARG A 645 32.74 -1.38 25.71
N GLU A 646 32.24 -2.61 25.58
CA GLU A 646 32.07 -3.27 24.28
C GLU A 646 31.05 -2.53 23.43
N LEU A 647 31.32 -2.45 22.13
CA LEU A 647 30.49 -1.70 21.19
C LEU A 647 29.62 -2.64 20.35
N TYR A 648 28.32 -2.36 20.35
CA TYR A 648 27.32 -3.07 19.54
C TYR A 648 26.43 -2.06 18.81
N LEU A 649 26.02 -2.39 17.59
CA LEU A 649 25.14 -1.54 16.77
C LEU A 649 23.66 -1.71 17.06
N SER A 650 23.27 -2.83 17.69
CA SER A 650 21.87 -3.16 17.94
C SER A 650 21.71 -4.13 19.10
N THR A 651 20.53 -4.10 19.71
CA THR A 651 20.08 -5.03 20.76
C THR A 651 18.78 -5.72 20.35
N ASP A 652 18.53 -6.92 20.85
CA ASP A 652 17.24 -7.60 20.69
C ASP A 652 16.15 -6.97 21.58
N ALA A 653 14.93 -7.52 21.51
CA ALA A 653 13.78 -7.08 22.31
C ALA A 653 13.97 -7.22 23.84
N ASN A 654 14.97 -7.97 24.27
CA ASN A 654 15.34 -8.17 25.68
C ASN A 654 16.58 -7.34 26.07
N ASN A 655 16.99 -6.39 25.22
CA ASN A 655 18.20 -5.58 25.36
C ASN A 655 19.52 -6.39 25.33
N ASN A 656 19.53 -7.61 24.79
CA ASN A 656 20.78 -8.34 24.59
C ASN A 656 21.50 -7.78 23.35
N PRO A 657 22.82 -7.54 23.41
CA PRO A 657 23.58 -7.06 22.26
C PRO A 657 23.64 -8.12 21.14
N ILE A 658 23.34 -7.74 19.89
CA ILE A 658 23.22 -8.68 18.76
C ILE A 658 24.14 -8.39 17.57
N VAL A 659 24.61 -7.15 17.36
CA VAL A 659 25.51 -6.81 16.25
C VAL A 659 26.81 -6.24 16.80
N PRO A 660 27.86 -7.06 17.03
CA PRO A 660 29.14 -6.58 17.56
C PRO A 660 29.90 -5.75 16.55
N VAL A 661 30.57 -4.70 17.03
CA VAL A 661 31.61 -4.01 16.26
C VAL A 661 32.93 -4.74 16.54
N PRO A 662 33.55 -5.37 15.52
CA PRO A 662 34.72 -6.22 15.73
C PRO A 662 35.95 -5.42 16.16
N MET A 663 36.83 -6.03 16.97
CA MET A 663 38.13 -5.45 17.35
C MET A 663 39.13 -5.50 16.19
N TYR A 664 39.20 -6.64 15.50
CA TYR A 664 40.16 -6.88 14.43
C TYR A 664 39.44 -7.25 13.13
N PHE A 665 39.98 -6.75 12.02
CA PHE A 665 39.79 -7.32 10.69
C PHE A 665 41.08 -8.04 10.28
N TYR A 666 40.96 -9.19 9.62
CA TYR A 666 42.14 -9.90 9.12
C TYR A 666 41.94 -10.43 7.70
N LYS A 667 43.03 -10.50 6.94
CA LYS A 667 43.15 -11.29 5.70
C LYS A 667 44.30 -12.28 5.84
N LEU A 668 43.98 -13.56 5.86
CA LEU A 668 44.96 -14.63 5.72
C LEU A 668 45.13 -14.95 4.24
N VAL A 669 46.33 -14.73 3.71
CA VAL A 669 46.70 -15.01 2.32
C VAL A 669 47.51 -16.30 2.29
N TYR A 670 47.09 -17.27 1.49
CA TYR A 670 47.76 -18.56 1.30
C TYR A 670 48.04 -18.81 -0.18
N ASP A 671 49.31 -18.80 -0.56
CA ASP A 671 49.78 -19.19 -1.90
C ASP A 671 49.64 -20.71 -2.06
N THR A 672 48.76 -21.12 -2.98
CA THR A 672 48.42 -22.53 -3.18
C THR A 672 49.54 -23.33 -3.82
N LYS A 673 50.45 -22.66 -4.55
CA LYS A 673 51.55 -23.28 -5.28
C LYS A 673 52.77 -23.48 -4.39
N ASP A 674 53.19 -22.41 -3.71
CA ASP A 674 54.39 -22.43 -2.87
C ASP A 674 54.10 -22.89 -1.42
N LYS A 675 52.81 -23.05 -1.07
CA LYS A 675 52.32 -23.32 0.29
C LYS A 675 52.82 -22.27 1.29
N LYS A 676 52.85 -21.00 0.90
CA LYS A 676 53.32 -19.88 1.72
C LYS A 676 52.15 -19.07 2.25
N ALA A 677 52.26 -18.53 3.46
CA ALA A 677 51.18 -17.75 4.06
C ALA A 677 51.64 -16.50 4.81
N ALA A 678 50.78 -15.50 4.88
CA ALA A 678 50.90 -14.35 5.76
C ALA A 678 49.51 -13.87 6.16
N ALA A 679 49.38 -13.38 7.39
CA ALA A 679 48.15 -12.75 7.86
C ALA A 679 48.37 -11.23 7.97
N PHE A 680 47.41 -10.46 7.48
CA PHE A 680 47.39 -9.00 7.57
C PHE A 680 46.23 -8.61 8.49
N ILE A 681 46.50 -7.83 9.52
CA ILE A 681 45.54 -7.51 10.57
C ILE A 681 45.38 -6.00 10.65
N SER A 682 44.16 -5.52 10.80
CA SER A 682 43.84 -4.12 11.08
C SER A 682 43.04 -4.03 12.38
N ILE A 683 43.48 -3.17 13.29
CA ILE A 683 42.74 -2.81 14.51
C ILE A 683 41.63 -1.83 14.11
N ASN A 684 40.37 -2.22 14.36
CA ASN A 684 39.19 -1.48 13.96
C ASN A 684 38.88 -0.34 14.96
N SER A 685 39.81 0.61 15.11
CA SER A 685 39.61 1.77 15.95
C SER A 685 40.44 2.95 15.45
N SER A 686 39.80 4.11 15.39
CA SER A 686 40.50 5.39 15.16
C SER A 686 40.83 6.15 16.44
N PHE A 687 40.60 5.54 17.60
CA PHE A 687 40.59 6.22 18.90
C PHE A 687 41.65 5.71 19.88
N TYR A 688 42.33 4.59 19.56
CA TYR A 688 43.37 4.05 20.42
C TYR A 688 44.69 4.78 20.23
N ASN A 689 45.36 5.08 21.34
CA ASN A 689 46.72 5.61 21.31
C ASN A 689 47.75 4.50 21.06
N ALA A 690 48.99 4.88 20.74
CA ALA A 690 50.08 3.95 20.46
C ALA A 690 50.32 2.91 21.57
N THR A 691 50.16 3.29 22.84
CA THR A 691 50.32 2.37 23.98
C THR A 691 49.26 1.27 23.97
N THR A 692 48.01 1.62 23.70
CA THR A 692 46.90 0.66 23.59
C THR A 692 47.09 -0.22 22.36
N ILE A 693 47.45 0.36 21.23
CA ILE A 693 47.74 -0.36 19.99
C ILE A 693 48.83 -1.41 20.19
N ASN A 694 49.94 -1.05 20.83
CA ASN A 694 51.04 -1.98 21.10
C ASN A 694 50.62 -3.15 22.00
N LYS A 695 49.60 -2.99 22.84
CA LYS A 695 49.04 -4.08 23.66
C LYS A 695 48.06 -4.96 22.89
N LEU A 696 47.40 -4.41 21.88
CA LEU A 696 46.44 -5.12 21.03
C LEU A 696 47.11 -5.89 19.89
N ALA A 697 48.34 -5.52 19.52
CA ALA A 697 49.16 -6.31 18.61
C ALA A 697 49.54 -7.64 19.29
N PHE A 698 48.90 -8.74 18.86
CA PHE A 698 49.09 -10.07 19.44
C PHE A 698 50.23 -10.89 18.78
N CYS A 699 50.92 -10.32 17.80
CA CYS A 699 52.08 -10.92 17.15
C CYS A 699 53.13 -9.85 16.81
N PRO A 700 54.40 -10.23 16.59
CA PRO A 700 55.39 -9.32 16.02
C PRO A 700 54.99 -8.91 14.60
N ASP A 701 55.08 -7.62 14.28
CA ASP A 701 54.84 -7.13 12.93
C ASP A 701 55.99 -7.58 11.99
N THR A 702 55.66 -8.48 11.08
CA THR A 702 56.60 -9.07 10.13
C THR A 702 56.82 -8.21 8.87
N CYS A 703 55.96 -7.20 8.63
CA CYS A 703 56.11 -6.28 7.52
C CYS A 703 56.80 -4.97 7.89
N ASP A 704 56.89 -4.64 9.18
CA ASP A 704 57.64 -3.48 9.64
C ASP A 704 59.13 -3.61 9.30
N GLU A 705 59.69 -2.52 8.75
CA GLU A 705 61.07 -2.40 8.27
C GLU A 705 61.60 -3.57 7.37
N ASN A 706 60.71 -4.38 6.80
CA ASN A 706 61.09 -5.56 6.01
C ASN A 706 61.02 -5.29 4.50
N PRO A 707 62.17 -5.25 3.78
CA PRO A 707 62.21 -4.96 2.34
C PRO A 707 61.38 -5.92 1.47
N GLN A 708 61.12 -7.14 1.96
CA GLN A 708 60.32 -8.14 1.25
C GLN A 708 58.84 -7.74 1.15
N TYR A 709 58.36 -6.83 2.02
CA TYR A 709 57.02 -6.27 2.01
C TYR A 709 56.92 -4.89 1.34
N SER A 710 57.94 -4.46 0.59
CA SER A 710 57.98 -3.13 -0.06
C SER A 710 56.83 -2.84 -1.04
N TRP A 711 56.07 -3.86 -1.46
CA TRP A 711 54.85 -3.74 -2.27
C TRP A 711 53.62 -3.29 -1.46
N LEU A 712 53.65 -3.44 -0.14
CA LEU A 712 52.62 -3.01 0.79
C LEU A 712 53.08 -1.72 1.48
N ARG A 713 52.22 -0.70 1.47
CA ARG A 713 52.43 0.54 2.22
C ARG A 713 51.12 0.91 2.90
N TRP A 714 51.15 0.90 4.22
CA TRP A 714 50.08 1.42 5.06
C TRP A 714 49.93 2.93 4.85
N ARG A 715 48.70 3.45 4.97
CA ARG A 715 48.42 4.87 4.73
C ARG A 715 48.71 5.67 6.00
N SER A 716 49.64 6.60 5.92
CA SER A 716 49.94 7.49 7.04
C SER A 716 48.71 8.33 7.44
N ASN A 717 48.49 8.52 8.73
CA ASN A 717 47.48 9.42 9.31
C ASN A 717 46.01 9.06 9.04
N ASP A 718 45.70 7.82 8.64
CA ASP A 718 44.31 7.37 8.56
C ASP A 718 43.69 7.10 9.95
N GLY A 719 44.52 7.08 11.00
CA GLY A 719 44.10 6.87 12.37
C GLY A 719 43.85 5.42 12.73
N THR A 720 44.10 4.48 11.81
CA THR A 720 44.07 3.04 12.09
C THR A 720 45.47 2.46 12.21
N PHE A 721 45.56 1.25 12.74
CA PHE A 721 46.83 0.54 12.88
C PHE A 721 46.70 -0.86 12.30
N SER A 722 47.59 -1.17 11.36
CA SER A 722 47.63 -2.46 10.69
C SER A 722 49.04 -3.05 10.74
N PHE A 723 49.12 -4.36 10.85
CA PHE A 723 50.37 -5.11 11.03
C PHE A 723 50.27 -6.49 10.39
N CYS A 724 51.42 -7.15 10.19
CA CYS A 724 51.49 -8.44 9.52
C CYS A 724 51.94 -9.54 10.50
N CYS A 725 51.15 -10.60 10.66
CA CYS A 725 51.54 -11.77 11.45
C CYS A 725 52.11 -12.90 10.60
N ASP A 726 53.07 -13.62 11.19
CA ASP A 726 53.38 -14.99 10.77
C ASP A 726 52.16 -15.90 10.98
N TYR A 727 51.96 -16.85 10.05
CA TYR A 727 50.83 -17.79 10.13
C TYR A 727 50.78 -18.54 11.47
N GLN A 728 51.93 -18.95 12.01
CA GLN A 728 51.97 -19.74 13.25
C GLN A 728 51.58 -18.93 14.49
N GLU A 729 51.88 -17.63 14.51
CA GLU A 729 51.44 -16.74 15.59
C GLU A 729 49.96 -16.36 15.41
N PHE A 730 49.53 -16.12 14.17
CA PHE A 730 48.15 -15.77 13.85
C PHE A 730 47.14 -16.85 14.29
N ILE A 731 47.42 -18.12 14.03
CA ILE A 731 46.51 -19.22 14.39
C ILE A 731 46.49 -19.56 15.89
N LYS A 732 47.38 -18.96 16.70
CA LYS A 732 47.28 -19.07 18.17
C LYS A 732 46.15 -18.19 18.71
N GLU A 733 45.96 -17.03 18.10
CA GLU A 733 44.87 -16.10 18.44
C GLU A 733 43.57 -16.47 17.71
N ILE A 734 43.67 -16.84 16.42
CA ILE A 734 42.52 -17.17 15.56
C ILE A 734 42.48 -18.67 15.29
N ASP A 735 41.97 -19.44 16.24
CA ASP A 735 42.05 -20.91 16.27
C ASP A 735 40.91 -21.66 15.55
N TYR A 736 39.84 -20.95 15.18
CA TYR A 736 38.65 -21.50 14.54
C TYR A 736 38.77 -21.67 13.01
N LEU A 737 39.92 -21.30 12.43
CA LEU A 737 40.16 -21.45 10.99
C LEU A 737 40.67 -22.86 10.64
N PRO A 738 40.29 -23.41 9.48
CA PRO A 738 40.86 -24.68 9.01
C PRO A 738 42.39 -24.60 8.89
N LYS A 739 43.11 -25.51 9.58
CA LYS A 739 44.58 -25.58 9.54
C LYS A 739 45.07 -25.94 8.15
N ARG A 740 46.15 -25.28 7.70
CA ARG A 740 46.78 -25.50 6.39
C ARG A 740 48.25 -25.86 6.56
N GLU A 741 48.76 -26.67 5.64
CA GLU A 741 50.20 -26.95 5.57
C GLU A 741 50.93 -25.72 5.01
N VAL A 742 51.70 -25.04 5.84
CA VAL A 742 52.45 -23.83 5.47
C VAL A 742 53.95 -24.13 5.51
N LYS A 743 54.62 -23.95 4.35
CA LYS A 743 56.05 -24.20 4.14
C LYS A 743 56.92 -22.94 4.23
N GLY A 744 56.32 -21.76 4.38
CA GLY A 744 57.05 -20.51 4.53
C GLY A 744 56.12 -19.29 4.52
N ARG A 745 56.72 -18.10 4.56
CA ARG A 745 55.99 -16.84 4.59
C ARG A 745 55.62 -16.34 3.19
N PHE A 746 54.42 -15.80 3.05
CA PHE A 746 54.01 -15.07 1.85
C PHE A 746 54.62 -13.66 1.91
N TYR A 747 55.54 -13.40 0.98
CA TYR A 747 56.13 -12.08 0.77
C TYR A 747 55.48 -11.41 -0.40
#